data_AF-A0A662TFV4-F1
#
_entry.id   AF-A0A662TFV4-F1
#
_cell.length_a   1.000
_cell.length_b   1.000
_cell.length_c   1.000
_cell.angle_alpha   90.00
_cell.angle_beta   90.00
_cell.angle_gamma   90.00
#
_symmetry.space_group_name_H-M   'P 1'
#
loop_
_entity.id
_entity.type
_entity.pdbx_description
1 polymer ?
#
loop_
_entity_poly.entity_id
_entity_poly.type
_entity_poly.pdbx_seq_one_letter_code
_entity_poly.pdbx_strand_id
1 'polypeptide(L)'
;YMYNHSSGEWVKGWLPWHGDETRVSEVYLEVTNFTRYEDVAGTWIFEANVTLTDSIPENSYQFEVYFTNWTYGEDPDTPYGEHEVLTWVKELVYSFEDNEGHRIFVERPDKAYYVTDNRSRRYRIEERPYIIIGGEKLTIKPREFWDPVTGRFYYDLLWWDHWDPELEEGIYYYLLEDGTKIFVYPGFAGYVYNWTFPDLGINVLSPSKWLYSDYRTGKYYIFLLNGSVLSFDEWPYYEEPVDLNVTIELEYAGWAILVNGSFILRLQKPIQWDPEVGKHFIILENGTEIYLEYWEDPYWSYYFERNGKIYFVDWSMKYFEGTYDGDTVIIYDRDVQRYYYTEIGEERYILPAPGVRVYGWWDLNRPEPEGKVPVDKYVLYNGSLYLLMYDNSTGEDRLFIETENGTVYFKERRMDNLTRAWWALIRGHEYWLKHIGDRIPYGDFSDVQLQHFNIIGYLDIALGGWTHNASYNGIDVYKVRLINSTIIYVNGTWFLWIFKLNYSGETYYVKRPWPHYESYENDTKYIFELLNGSELEIVGRYKIIEAIRIRIGANETFTFNGETYNLSEDDWLTDYYYYIEKNGKEYIVNYNGLWGVGIPKIFNVTYEGETYTIYGEPGWVLRKAKIWGRVYGWHHERLKIGVFMRTHELIVGEPEWGMWGFRAWTVDPETGALDLDGDLSTTDDRFYVKRVYVGTYHFNFTANGMFVSLLWEPNVSQPFDELNMNAWMGVSTHYWKYTWNETYYWYYAENMSSVSRETMDMIRSTILDEEGNPKPGYWEIAMMVENRSWEDILEMAREKGWDWISDEYQSWTWIWFGFEQFYHASWHENNTDQWAYIALRYEYAGLYIFNDTDGDGIMNKNEITHYFMPNSVENITFMTPGEPFGNYNRTGEIIVPGDEEISFGIIYDSINGTTFPADHSIWWWYGGEALSGSDFNTFNTRPVDVSIDFMMFKLHFQGNLTADELGNREAYIKIDQYVGDWDVMLSRGREVLENRSLSISYYVYLETSMHWSVYSEEGTPLTNEQVAEASRIRIGAEDVSFAEIVLGDQYLWGYNYTMHDATA
;
A
#
# COMPACT_ATOMS: atom_id res chain seq x y z
N TYR A 1 24.10 -5.43 -7.77
CA TYR A 1 24.93 -4.57 -8.64
C TYR A 1 24.26 -3.21 -8.69
N MET A 2 25.01 -2.12 -8.70
CA MET A 2 24.50 -0.74 -8.84
C MET A 2 25.17 -0.05 -10.01
N TYR A 3 24.47 0.84 -10.71
CA TYR A 3 25.02 1.59 -11.84
C TYR A 3 25.78 2.82 -11.33
N ASN A 4 27.07 2.90 -11.63
CA ASN A 4 27.90 4.06 -11.31
C ASN A 4 27.76 5.10 -12.43
N HIS A 5 27.02 6.19 -12.18
CA HIS A 5 26.81 7.28 -13.11
C HIS A 5 28.10 8.06 -13.44
N SER A 6 29.10 8.05 -12.56
CA SER A 6 30.38 8.72 -12.81
C SER A 6 31.31 7.93 -13.74
N SER A 7 31.25 6.59 -13.70
CA SER A 7 32.08 5.72 -14.54
C SER A 7 31.33 5.10 -15.73
N GLY A 8 30.00 5.10 -15.71
CA GLY A 8 29.13 4.47 -16.71
C GLY A 8 29.12 2.94 -16.66
N GLU A 9 29.45 2.34 -15.51
CA GLU A 9 29.60 0.88 -15.37
C GLU A 9 28.72 0.29 -14.25
N TRP A 10 28.26 -0.95 -14.43
CA TRP A 10 27.61 -1.73 -13.38
C TRP A 10 28.64 -2.30 -12.41
N VAL A 11 28.63 -1.83 -11.16
CA VAL A 11 29.54 -2.30 -10.12
C VAL A 11 28.87 -3.29 -9.18
N LYS A 12 29.65 -4.27 -8.69
CA LYS A 12 29.20 -5.23 -7.68
C LYS A 12 29.39 -4.63 -6.29
N GLY A 13 28.33 -4.51 -5.51
CA GLY A 13 28.36 -3.88 -4.17
C GLY A 13 27.41 -2.69 -4.06
N TRP A 14 27.61 -1.88 -3.03
CA TRP A 14 26.81 -0.69 -2.73
C TRP A 14 27.55 0.57 -3.18
N LEU A 15 26.83 1.48 -3.85
CA LEU A 15 27.28 2.84 -4.14
C LEU A 15 26.60 3.80 -3.16
N PRO A 16 27.30 4.85 -2.68
CA PRO A 16 26.69 5.84 -1.80
C PRO A 16 25.48 6.48 -2.45
N TRP A 17 24.31 6.41 -1.82
CA TRP A 17 23.04 6.92 -2.39
C TRP A 17 23.11 8.42 -2.77
N HIS A 18 24.04 9.17 -2.18
CA HIS A 18 24.34 10.58 -2.49
C HIS A 18 25.81 10.82 -2.90
N GLY A 19 26.49 9.79 -3.40
CA GLY A 19 27.84 9.92 -3.95
C GLY A 19 27.81 10.55 -5.34
N ASP A 20 28.95 11.08 -5.79
CA ASP A 20 29.10 11.52 -7.18
C ASP A 20 28.83 10.37 -8.17
N GLU A 21 29.01 9.13 -7.71
CA GLU A 21 28.76 7.88 -8.42
C GLU A 21 27.29 7.56 -8.63
N THR A 22 26.36 8.12 -7.85
CA THR A 22 24.90 7.92 -8.03
C THR A 22 24.19 9.18 -8.52
N ARG A 23 24.92 10.27 -8.72
CA ARG A 23 24.37 11.55 -9.15
C ARG A 23 24.07 11.55 -10.65
N VAL A 24 22.81 11.77 -11.00
CA VAL A 24 22.40 12.01 -12.40
C VAL A 24 22.73 13.47 -12.76
N SER A 25 23.67 13.67 -13.68
CA SER A 25 24.12 15.00 -14.14
C SER A 25 23.39 15.51 -15.37
N GLU A 26 22.71 14.62 -16.10
CA GLU A 26 21.95 14.94 -17.30
C GLU A 26 20.56 15.47 -16.95
N VAL A 27 20.08 16.46 -17.71
CA VAL A 27 18.71 16.98 -17.57
C VAL A 27 17.80 16.12 -18.43
N TYR A 28 16.96 15.31 -17.81
CA TYR A 28 16.00 14.44 -18.50
C TYR A 28 14.66 15.11 -18.83
N LEU A 29 14.31 16.18 -18.11
CA LEU A 29 13.07 16.91 -18.32
C LEU A 29 13.25 18.40 -18.02
N GLU A 30 12.60 19.24 -18.83
CA GLU A 30 12.49 20.68 -18.64
C GLU A 30 11.04 21.04 -18.31
N VAL A 31 10.84 21.80 -17.23
CA VAL A 31 9.52 22.30 -16.83
C VAL A 31 9.43 23.80 -17.11
N THR A 32 8.45 24.19 -17.92
CA THR A 32 8.23 25.59 -18.34
C THR A 32 6.76 26.01 -18.16
N ASN A 33 6.46 27.30 -18.38
CA ASN A 33 5.10 27.85 -18.35
C ASN A 33 4.28 27.50 -17.10
N PHE A 34 4.88 27.65 -15.93
CA PHE A 34 4.19 27.43 -14.66
C PHE A 34 3.09 28.49 -14.44
N THR A 35 1.83 28.07 -14.47
CA THR A 35 0.67 28.90 -14.14
C THR A 35 -0.03 28.37 -12.90
N ARG A 36 -0.69 29.28 -12.16
CA ARG A 36 -1.53 28.92 -11.02
C ARG A 36 -2.83 29.69 -11.04
N TYR A 37 -3.92 29.03 -10.70
CA TYR A 37 -5.21 29.68 -10.48
C TYR A 37 -6.03 28.93 -9.44
N GLU A 38 -7.00 29.62 -8.86
CA GLU A 38 -7.95 29.04 -7.91
C GLU A 38 -9.20 28.67 -8.69
N ASP A 39 -9.58 27.39 -8.68
CA ASP A 39 -10.76 26.89 -9.40
C ASP A 39 -12.03 27.15 -8.57
N VAL A 40 -11.99 26.74 -7.30
CA VAL A 40 -12.97 27.09 -6.26
C VAL A 40 -12.24 27.49 -4.98
N ALA A 41 -12.92 28.22 -4.09
CA ALA A 41 -12.32 28.70 -2.85
C ALA A 41 -11.60 27.58 -2.07
N GLY A 42 -10.28 27.69 -1.92
CA GLY A 42 -9.42 26.71 -1.25
C GLY A 42 -8.85 25.60 -2.14
N THR A 43 -9.18 25.56 -3.43
CA THR A 43 -8.66 24.58 -4.41
C THR A 43 -7.81 25.28 -5.46
N TRP A 44 -6.50 25.08 -5.38
CA TRP A 44 -5.52 25.66 -6.30
C TRP A 44 -5.12 24.64 -7.36
N ILE A 45 -5.19 25.05 -8.62
CA ILE A 45 -4.67 24.29 -9.76
C ILE A 45 -3.35 24.92 -10.19
N PHE A 46 -2.36 24.05 -10.42
CA PHE A 46 -1.05 24.41 -10.93
C PHE A 46 -0.83 23.66 -12.24
N GLU A 47 -0.52 24.39 -13.30
CA GLU A 47 -0.26 23.81 -14.61
C GLU A 47 1.18 24.16 -15.02
N ALA A 48 1.85 23.22 -15.65
CA ALA A 48 3.18 23.41 -16.19
C ALA A 48 3.35 22.57 -17.45
N ASN A 49 4.17 23.05 -18.37
CA ASN A 49 4.58 22.28 -19.54
C ASN A 49 5.82 21.47 -19.17
N VAL A 50 5.78 20.15 -19.40
CA VAL A 50 6.92 19.26 -19.23
C VAL A 50 7.41 18.82 -20.60
N THR A 51 8.68 19.06 -20.89
CA THR A 51 9.36 18.64 -22.13
C THR A 51 10.43 17.62 -21.77
N LEU A 52 10.39 16.44 -22.39
CA LEU A 52 11.42 15.40 -22.24
C LEU A 52 12.62 15.74 -23.14
N THR A 53 13.83 15.38 -22.71
CA THR A 53 15.06 15.56 -23.49
C THR A 53 15.51 14.23 -24.12
N ASP A 54 16.29 14.30 -25.21
CA ASP A 54 16.80 13.11 -25.91
C ASP A 54 17.78 12.26 -25.08
N SER A 55 18.18 12.73 -23.88
CA SER A 55 19.10 12.02 -22.99
C SER A 55 18.38 11.12 -21.97
N ILE A 56 17.06 11.18 -21.86
CA ILE A 56 16.28 10.33 -20.95
C ILE A 56 16.30 8.86 -21.45
N PRO A 57 16.72 7.90 -20.61
CA PRO A 57 16.72 6.48 -20.99
C PRO A 57 15.32 5.92 -21.23
N GLU A 58 15.22 4.79 -21.92
CA GLU A 58 13.96 4.05 -22.02
C GLU A 58 13.61 3.39 -20.69
N ASN A 59 12.47 3.76 -20.10
CA ASN A 59 11.95 3.18 -18.86
C ASN A 59 10.52 3.66 -18.56
N SER A 60 9.91 3.07 -17.53
CA SER A 60 8.81 3.71 -16.80
C SER A 60 9.38 4.67 -15.75
N TYR A 61 8.85 5.89 -15.74
CA TYR A 61 9.18 6.94 -14.81
C TYR A 61 7.95 7.33 -14.01
N GLN A 62 7.98 7.02 -12.72
CA GLN A 62 7.05 7.63 -11.76
C GLN A 62 7.57 9.00 -11.36
N PHE A 63 6.70 9.99 -11.33
CA PHE A 63 7.04 11.32 -10.87
C PHE A 63 6.14 11.75 -9.74
N GLU A 64 6.73 12.49 -8.80
CA GLU A 64 6.03 13.03 -7.65
C GLU A 64 6.24 14.54 -7.62
N VAL A 65 5.15 15.30 -7.55
CA VAL A 65 5.21 16.76 -7.45
C VAL A 65 4.91 17.19 -6.02
N TYR A 66 5.85 17.93 -5.44
CA TYR A 66 5.73 18.43 -4.09
C TYR A 66 5.90 19.94 -4.06
N PHE A 67 5.01 20.60 -3.32
CA PHE A 67 5.24 21.98 -2.93
C PHE A 67 6.19 21.97 -1.75
N THR A 68 7.16 22.87 -1.77
CA THR A 68 8.09 23.04 -0.67
C THR A 68 7.93 24.41 -0.04
N ASN A 69 8.20 24.50 1.25
CA ASN A 69 8.37 25.74 1.96
C ASN A 69 9.86 25.97 2.22
N TRP A 70 10.25 27.25 2.28
CA TRP A 70 11.58 27.60 2.72
C TRP A 70 11.63 27.47 4.25
N THR A 71 12.20 26.37 4.74
CA THR A 71 12.30 26.06 6.18
C THR A 71 13.76 26.06 6.62
N TYR A 72 14.01 26.52 7.84
CA TYR A 72 15.32 26.37 8.48
C TYR A 72 15.32 25.05 9.26
N GLY A 73 16.15 24.10 8.85
CA GLY A 73 16.22 22.77 9.44
C GLY A 73 17.38 21.95 8.87
N GLU A 74 17.34 20.63 9.08
CA GLU A 74 18.35 19.71 8.54
C GLU A 74 18.31 19.70 7.00
N ASP A 75 19.41 20.03 6.34
CA ASP A 75 19.52 20.13 4.89
C ASP A 75 19.81 18.75 4.27
N PRO A 76 18.82 18.10 3.62
CA PRO A 76 18.97 16.77 3.06
C PRO A 76 19.95 16.69 1.89
N ASP A 77 20.33 17.81 1.29
CA ASP A 77 21.27 17.86 0.16
C ASP A 77 22.74 17.85 0.64
N THR A 78 22.98 18.05 1.93
CA THR A 78 24.34 17.99 2.50
C THR A 78 24.72 16.57 2.93
N PRO A 79 25.97 16.12 2.71
CA PRO A 79 26.42 14.79 3.14
C PRO A 79 26.18 14.56 4.63
N TYR A 80 25.76 13.37 5.01
CA TYR A 80 25.66 12.99 6.42
C TYR A 80 27.06 12.80 7.01
N GLY A 81 27.40 13.48 8.12
CA GLY A 81 28.73 13.34 8.73
C GLY A 81 29.08 14.43 9.74
N GLU A 82 30.39 14.61 9.99
CA GLU A 82 30.91 15.68 10.86
C GLU A 82 31.03 16.99 10.07
N HIS A 83 30.42 18.06 10.58
CA HIS A 83 30.48 19.39 9.97
C HIS A 83 30.85 20.44 11.01
N GLU A 84 31.67 21.43 10.63
CA GLU A 84 31.84 22.66 11.40
C GLU A 84 30.86 23.69 10.87
N VAL A 85 29.95 24.16 11.73
CA VAL A 85 28.93 25.14 11.35
C VAL A 85 29.13 26.45 12.10
N LEU A 86 28.79 27.55 11.42
CA LEU A 86 28.67 28.87 12.00
C LEU A 86 27.23 29.35 11.76
N THR A 87 26.39 29.32 12.79
CA THR A 87 24.97 29.66 12.63
C THR A 87 24.41 30.46 13.80
N TRP A 88 23.37 31.24 13.52
CA TRP A 88 22.58 31.93 14.53
C TRP A 88 21.52 30.98 15.07
N VAL A 89 21.57 30.71 16.37
CA VAL A 89 20.57 29.90 17.06
C VAL A 89 19.91 30.65 18.18
N LYS A 90 18.63 30.36 18.39
CA LYS A 90 17.86 30.91 19.50
C LYS A 90 17.93 29.92 20.67
N GLU A 91 18.74 30.24 21.66
CA GLU A 91 18.98 29.40 22.84
C GLU A 91 18.79 30.21 24.14
N LEU A 92 18.87 29.55 25.29
CA LEU A 92 18.92 30.23 26.59
C LEU A 92 20.29 30.85 26.83
N VAL A 93 20.34 32.19 26.82
CA VAL A 93 21.56 32.98 27.08
C VAL A 93 21.57 33.42 28.54
N TYR A 94 22.57 32.96 29.28
CA TYR A 94 22.77 33.35 30.67
C TYR A 94 23.62 34.61 30.75
N SER A 95 23.15 35.59 31.53
CA SER A 95 23.89 36.84 31.73
C SER A 95 23.48 37.56 33.01
N PHE A 96 24.31 38.51 33.44
CA PHE A 96 23.99 39.51 34.45
C PHE A 96 24.52 40.89 34.01
N GLU A 97 24.07 41.96 34.66
CA GLU A 97 24.59 43.31 34.45
C GLU A 97 25.54 43.66 35.60
N ASP A 98 26.76 44.10 35.29
CA ASP A 98 27.71 44.56 36.30
C ASP A 98 27.37 45.96 36.83
N ASN A 99 28.15 46.47 37.80
CA ASN A 99 27.89 47.78 38.40
C ASN A 99 28.09 48.97 37.44
N GLU A 100 28.69 48.73 36.28
CA GLU A 100 28.94 49.74 35.23
C GLU A 100 27.88 49.69 34.12
N GLY A 101 26.90 48.78 34.22
CA GLY A 101 25.86 48.60 33.22
C GLY A 101 26.26 47.69 32.06
N HIS A 102 27.41 47.01 32.14
CA HIS A 102 27.81 46.07 31.09
C HIS A 102 27.13 44.72 31.29
N ARG A 103 26.54 44.21 30.21
CA ARG A 103 26.01 42.85 30.17
C ARG A 103 27.17 41.85 30.11
N ILE A 104 27.35 41.08 31.17
CA ILE A 104 28.33 40.00 31.26
C ILE A 104 27.65 38.69 30.90
N PHE A 105 28.12 38.04 29.83
CA PHE A 105 27.64 36.73 29.41
C PHE A 105 28.28 35.63 30.25
N VAL A 106 27.47 34.64 30.58
CA VAL A 106 27.84 33.45 31.34
C VAL A 106 27.60 32.25 30.44
N GLU A 107 28.56 31.35 30.33
CA GLU A 107 28.32 30.08 29.64
C GLU A 107 27.18 29.32 30.32
N ARG A 108 26.49 28.45 29.56
CA ARG A 108 25.32 27.73 30.06
C ARG A 108 25.70 26.98 31.35
N PRO A 109 25.08 27.31 32.50
CA PRO A 109 25.38 26.66 33.77
C PRO A 109 25.15 25.14 33.69
N ASP A 110 26.11 24.38 34.23
CA ASP A 110 26.02 22.92 34.31
C ASP A 110 26.51 22.40 35.67
N LYS A 111 26.27 21.12 35.95
CA LYS A 111 26.69 20.43 37.18
C LYS A 111 28.00 19.68 36.96
N ALA A 112 29.07 20.11 37.62
CA ALA A 112 30.32 19.37 37.66
C ALA A 112 30.55 18.70 39.01
N TYR A 113 31.24 17.54 38.98
CA TYR A 113 31.82 16.95 40.18
C TYR A 113 32.93 17.84 40.72
N TYR A 114 33.10 17.84 42.04
CA TYR A 114 34.17 18.59 42.70
C TYR A 114 34.69 17.86 43.93
N VAL A 115 35.91 18.22 44.32
CA VAL A 115 36.50 17.93 45.63
C VAL A 115 36.83 19.22 46.37
N THR A 116 36.88 19.13 47.70
CA THR A 116 37.04 20.28 48.57
C THR A 116 38.31 20.15 49.40
N ASP A 117 39.17 21.17 49.38
CA ASP A 117 40.34 21.19 50.27
C ASP A 117 39.98 21.52 51.73
N ASN A 118 40.97 21.45 52.61
CA ASN A 118 40.82 21.80 54.03
C ASN A 118 40.38 23.26 54.28
N ARG A 119 40.56 24.16 53.31
CA ARG A 119 40.13 25.57 53.35
C ARG A 119 38.74 25.79 52.75
N SER A 120 38.01 24.72 52.43
CA SER A 120 36.68 24.77 51.80
C SER A 120 36.68 25.33 50.36
N ARG A 121 37.82 25.30 49.66
CA ARG A 121 37.90 25.64 48.24
C ARG A 121 37.52 24.42 47.42
N ARG A 122 36.63 24.63 46.44
CA ARG A 122 36.16 23.58 45.52
C ARG A 122 37.04 23.55 44.27
N TYR A 123 37.43 22.35 43.88
CA TYR A 123 38.20 22.08 42.67
C TYR A 123 37.37 21.18 41.77
N ARG A 124 37.22 21.58 40.50
CA ARG A 124 36.46 20.83 39.50
C ARG A 124 37.17 19.51 39.19
N ILE A 125 36.37 18.45 39.01
CA ILE A 125 36.84 17.17 38.53
C ILE A 125 36.56 17.09 37.03
N GLU A 126 37.58 16.69 36.28
CA GLU A 126 37.51 16.35 34.85
C GLU A 126 37.56 14.83 34.72
N GLU A 127 36.63 14.26 33.96
CA GLU A 127 36.56 12.82 33.71
C GLU A 127 37.22 12.50 32.37
N ARG A 128 38.11 11.52 32.36
CA ARG A 128 38.84 11.08 31.16
C ARG A 128 38.57 9.61 30.89
N PRO A 129 37.88 9.25 29.80
CA PRO A 129 37.60 7.88 29.44
C PRO A 129 38.88 7.14 29.02
N TYR A 130 38.97 5.85 29.33
CA TYR A 130 40.10 5.01 28.93
C TYR A 130 39.65 3.58 28.59
N ILE A 131 40.50 2.86 27.86
CA ILE A 131 40.38 1.40 27.64
C ILE A 131 41.57 0.67 28.28
N ILE A 132 41.42 -0.64 28.51
CA ILE A 132 42.49 -1.49 29.01
C ILE A 132 42.88 -2.52 27.96
N ILE A 133 44.16 -2.50 27.54
CA ILE A 133 44.74 -3.44 26.57
C ILE A 133 46.01 -4.01 27.19
N GLY A 134 46.17 -5.34 27.22
CA GLY A 134 47.37 -5.98 27.81
C GLY A 134 47.62 -5.64 29.29
N GLY A 135 46.61 -5.17 30.01
CA GLY A 135 46.72 -4.66 31.38
C GLY A 135 47.19 -3.21 31.50
N GLU A 136 47.46 -2.52 30.38
CA GLU A 136 47.79 -1.10 30.30
C GLU A 136 46.53 -0.26 30.11
N LYS A 137 46.45 0.88 30.82
CA LYS A 137 45.37 1.87 30.65
C LYS A 137 45.73 2.85 29.54
N LEU A 138 44.87 2.98 28.54
CA LEU A 138 45.03 3.88 27.40
C LEU A 138 43.91 4.91 27.37
N THR A 139 44.24 6.18 27.60
CA THR A 139 43.27 7.29 27.62
C THR A 139 42.73 7.58 26.22
N ILE A 140 41.41 7.66 26.11
CA ILE A 140 40.68 7.94 24.87
C ILE A 140 40.43 9.44 24.75
N LYS A 141 40.54 9.96 23.54
CA LYS A 141 40.17 11.32 23.18
C LYS A 141 38.70 11.39 22.76
N PRO A 142 37.80 11.97 23.57
CA PRO A 142 36.40 12.14 23.20
C PRO A 142 36.25 13.16 22.06
N ARG A 143 35.16 13.03 21.32
CA ARG A 143 34.69 13.99 20.32
C ARG A 143 33.46 14.69 20.87
N GLU A 144 33.44 16.01 20.78
CA GLU A 144 32.34 16.84 21.24
C GLU A 144 31.52 17.35 20.05
N PHE A 145 30.21 17.17 20.11
CA PHE A 145 29.26 17.68 19.15
C PHE A 145 28.21 18.54 19.82
N TRP A 146 27.75 19.56 19.11
CA TRP A 146 26.60 20.36 19.47
C TRP A 146 25.39 19.86 18.70
N ASP A 147 24.28 19.65 19.40
CA ASP A 147 22.99 19.34 18.81
C ASP A 147 22.21 20.65 18.56
N PRO A 148 21.95 21.02 17.29
CA PRO A 148 21.23 22.25 16.95
C PRO A 148 19.78 22.30 17.44
N VAL A 149 19.15 21.15 17.66
CA VAL A 149 17.76 21.03 18.10
C VAL A 149 17.64 21.29 19.60
N THR A 150 18.49 20.62 20.39
CA THR A 150 18.43 20.75 21.86
C THR A 150 19.31 21.87 22.42
N GLY A 151 20.24 22.38 21.62
CA GLY A 151 21.24 23.37 22.02
C GLY A 151 22.22 22.84 23.07
N ARG A 152 22.44 21.52 23.12
CA ARG A 152 23.31 20.84 24.10
C ARG A 152 24.52 20.24 23.40
N PHE A 153 25.62 20.17 24.12
CA PHE A 153 26.75 19.37 23.69
C PHE A 153 26.59 17.93 24.18
N TYR A 154 27.03 16.99 23.35
CA TYR A 154 27.18 15.58 23.71
C TYR A 154 28.55 15.09 23.25
N TYR A 155 29.01 14.00 23.85
CA TYR A 155 30.30 13.42 23.57
C TYR A 155 30.15 12.02 22.99
N ASP A 156 30.91 11.75 21.94
CA ASP A 156 31.12 10.42 21.38
C ASP A 156 32.56 9.99 21.65
N LEU A 157 32.73 8.71 21.99
CA LEU A 157 34.05 8.10 22.16
C LEU A 157 34.51 7.37 20.89
N LEU A 158 33.57 6.86 20.10
CA LEU A 158 33.85 6.11 18.89
C LEU A 158 33.87 7.01 17.65
N TRP A 159 34.79 6.69 16.76
CA TRP A 159 34.92 7.29 15.45
C TRP A 159 34.51 6.26 14.41
N TRP A 160 33.53 6.58 13.56
CA TRP A 160 33.17 5.73 12.43
C TRP A 160 34.29 5.72 11.39
N ASP A 161 34.59 4.56 10.81
CA ASP A 161 35.63 4.39 9.78
C ASP A 161 35.04 3.97 8.44
N HIS A 162 34.40 2.79 8.39
CA HIS A 162 33.76 2.26 7.19
C HIS A 162 32.69 1.21 7.55
N TRP A 163 31.87 0.81 6.58
CA TRP A 163 31.00 -0.36 6.68
C TRP A 163 31.78 -1.60 6.21
N ASP A 164 31.80 -2.65 7.03
CA ASP A 164 32.37 -3.94 6.65
C ASP A 164 31.26 -4.84 6.07
N PRO A 165 31.31 -5.16 4.76
CA PRO A 165 30.28 -5.96 4.11
C PRO A 165 30.33 -7.44 4.49
N GLU A 166 31.44 -7.96 5.02
CA GLU A 166 31.53 -9.35 5.49
C GLU A 166 30.86 -9.51 6.85
N LEU A 167 31.01 -8.50 7.72
CA LEU A 167 30.40 -8.48 9.05
C LEU A 167 28.97 -7.93 9.06
N GLU A 168 28.55 -7.30 7.96
CA GLU A 168 27.30 -6.54 7.86
C GLU A 168 27.18 -5.51 9.01
N GLU A 169 28.28 -4.83 9.37
CA GLU A 169 28.32 -3.84 10.45
C GLU A 169 29.27 -2.67 10.17
N GLY A 170 29.05 -1.55 10.87
CA GLY A 170 29.98 -0.42 10.88
C GLY A 170 31.20 -0.71 11.74
N ILE A 171 32.39 -0.47 11.20
CA ILE A 171 33.65 -0.52 11.94
C ILE A 171 33.96 0.85 12.52
N TYR A 172 34.31 0.86 13.80
CA TYR A 172 34.63 2.06 14.56
C TYR A 172 36.06 1.99 15.11
N TYR A 173 36.56 3.10 15.64
CA TYR A 173 37.81 3.12 16.40
C TYR A 173 37.75 4.11 17.57
N TYR A 174 38.53 3.83 18.61
CA TYR A 174 38.92 4.83 19.59
C TYR A 174 40.15 5.59 19.09
N LEU A 175 40.18 6.89 19.31
CA LEU A 175 41.36 7.73 19.08
C LEU A 175 42.03 8.00 20.43
N LEU A 176 43.29 7.63 20.60
CA LEU A 176 44.05 7.92 21.83
C LEU A 176 44.53 9.38 21.86
N GLU A 177 44.94 9.87 23.03
CA GLU A 177 45.44 11.26 23.18
C GLU A 177 46.67 11.56 22.31
N ASP A 178 47.49 10.55 21.99
CA ASP A 178 48.67 10.67 21.12
C ASP A 178 48.36 10.58 19.61
N GLY A 179 47.08 10.36 19.25
CA GLY A 179 46.60 10.23 17.88
C GLY A 179 46.56 8.81 17.33
N THR A 180 46.94 7.80 18.11
CA THR A 180 46.84 6.38 17.71
C THR A 180 45.38 5.95 17.59
N LYS A 181 45.04 5.22 16.51
CA LYS A 181 43.71 4.61 16.33
C LYS A 181 43.70 3.18 16.87
N ILE A 182 42.71 2.85 17.69
CA ILE A 182 42.43 1.50 18.16
C ILE A 182 41.09 1.05 17.56
N PHE A 183 41.14 0.17 16.56
CA PHE A 183 39.94 -0.32 15.89
C PHE A 183 39.10 -1.21 16.80
N VAL A 184 37.78 -1.07 16.67
CA VAL A 184 36.76 -1.75 17.45
C VAL A 184 36.00 -2.66 16.49
N TYR A 185 36.25 -3.97 16.62
CA TYR A 185 35.62 -5.00 15.82
C TYR A 185 34.49 -5.67 16.61
N PRO A 186 33.33 -5.93 15.98
CA PRO A 186 32.28 -6.70 16.59
C PRO A 186 32.61 -8.20 16.55
N GLY A 187 32.18 -8.92 17.58
CA GLY A 187 32.16 -10.37 17.63
C GLY A 187 30.83 -10.88 18.18
N PHE A 188 30.55 -12.15 17.97
CA PHE A 188 29.35 -12.81 18.48
C PHE A 188 29.68 -13.60 19.73
N ALA A 189 28.84 -13.46 20.75
CA ALA A 189 28.99 -14.13 22.03
C ALA A 189 27.66 -14.71 22.53
N GLY A 190 27.75 -15.81 23.27
CA GLY A 190 26.65 -16.39 24.02
C GLY A 190 26.88 -16.26 25.52
N TYR A 191 25.81 -16.00 26.27
CA TYR A 191 25.85 -16.08 27.73
C TYR A 191 25.20 -17.38 28.20
N VAL A 192 25.54 -17.82 29.41
CA VAL A 192 25.02 -19.07 29.98
C VAL A 192 24.22 -18.79 31.23
N TYR A 193 22.97 -19.22 31.22
CA TYR A 193 22.05 -19.14 32.33
C TYR A 193 21.71 -20.54 32.84
N ASN A 194 21.72 -20.71 34.16
CA ASN A 194 21.23 -21.92 34.81
C ASN A 194 19.76 -21.74 35.19
N TRP A 195 18.90 -22.56 34.58
CA TRP A 195 17.46 -22.58 34.83
C TRP A 195 17.09 -23.74 35.74
N THR A 196 16.41 -23.44 36.85
CA THR A 196 15.84 -24.43 37.76
C THR A 196 14.34 -24.51 37.54
N PHE A 197 13.81 -25.70 37.24
CA PHE A 197 12.38 -25.98 37.15
C PHE A 197 11.97 -26.94 38.28
N PRO A 198 11.55 -26.43 39.46
CA PRO A 198 11.33 -27.26 40.65
C PRO A 198 10.28 -28.36 40.45
N ASP A 199 9.18 -28.05 39.77
CA ASP A 199 8.07 -28.99 39.55
C ASP A 199 8.44 -30.17 38.65
N LEU A 200 9.43 -29.96 37.77
CA LEU A 200 9.97 -30.98 36.87
C LEU A 200 11.19 -31.68 37.48
N GLY A 201 11.77 -31.14 38.56
CA GLY A 201 12.97 -31.66 39.19
C GLY A 201 14.22 -31.60 38.31
N ILE A 202 14.28 -30.65 37.36
CA ILE A 202 15.38 -30.51 36.40
C ILE A 202 16.11 -29.18 36.59
N ASN A 203 17.42 -29.20 36.29
CA ASN A 203 18.24 -28.00 36.07
C ASN A 203 18.82 -28.11 34.66
N VAL A 204 18.73 -27.03 33.89
CA VAL A 204 19.20 -26.99 32.50
C VAL A 204 20.01 -25.73 32.24
N LEU A 205 21.06 -25.87 31.43
CA LEU A 205 21.83 -24.74 30.93
C LEU A 205 21.24 -24.26 29.62
N SER A 206 21.01 -22.96 29.54
CA SER A 206 20.37 -22.30 28.41
C SER A 206 21.14 -21.04 28.03
N PRO A 207 21.24 -20.70 26.73
CA PRO A 207 21.68 -19.37 26.33
C PRO A 207 20.60 -18.30 26.55
N SER A 208 19.34 -18.71 26.77
CA SER A 208 18.20 -17.81 26.91
C SER A 208 18.07 -17.26 28.32
N LYS A 209 18.04 -15.92 28.44
CA LYS A 209 17.74 -15.22 29.70
C LYS A 209 16.25 -15.26 30.05
N TRP A 210 15.40 -15.35 29.03
CA TRP A 210 13.96 -15.23 29.14
C TRP A 210 13.26 -16.48 28.61
N LEU A 211 12.08 -16.78 29.17
CA LEU A 211 11.18 -17.80 28.63
C LEU A 211 10.43 -17.19 27.45
N TYR A 212 10.52 -17.83 26.28
CA TYR A 212 9.81 -17.40 25.08
C TYR A 212 8.41 -18.00 25.02
N SER A 213 7.50 -17.35 24.29
CA SER A 213 6.17 -17.88 23.97
C SER A 213 5.94 -17.91 22.46
N ASP A 214 5.19 -18.91 22.01
CA ASP A 214 4.68 -19.03 20.65
C ASP A 214 3.17 -18.82 20.67
N TYR A 215 2.70 -17.67 20.19
CA TYR A 215 1.28 -17.30 20.23
C TYR A 215 0.39 -18.20 19.34
N ARG A 216 0.97 -18.86 18.32
CA ARG A 216 0.21 -19.71 17.37
C ARG A 216 -0.14 -21.05 18.00
N THR A 217 0.75 -21.58 18.83
CA THR A 217 0.57 -22.88 19.48
C THR A 217 0.22 -22.77 20.97
N GLY A 218 0.34 -21.57 21.56
CA GLY A 218 0.18 -21.34 22.99
C GLY A 218 1.32 -21.89 23.85
N LYS A 219 2.40 -22.36 23.24
CA LYS A 219 3.53 -23.00 23.94
C LYS A 219 4.52 -21.99 24.47
N TYR A 220 5.24 -22.41 25.51
CA TYR A 220 6.39 -21.69 26.06
C TYR A 220 7.66 -22.50 25.83
N TYR A 221 8.80 -21.87 25.59
CA TYR A 221 10.04 -22.59 25.32
C TYR A 221 11.30 -21.82 25.68
N ILE A 222 12.39 -22.56 25.87
CA ILE A 222 13.77 -22.04 25.93
C ILE A 222 14.67 -22.87 25.01
N PHE A 223 15.75 -22.26 24.54
CA PHE A 223 16.80 -22.99 23.84
C PHE A 223 17.75 -23.62 24.88
N LEU A 224 18.32 -24.77 24.56
CA LEU A 224 19.35 -25.41 25.36
C LEU A 224 20.71 -25.22 24.68
N LEU A 225 21.81 -25.31 25.45
CA LEU A 225 23.16 -25.11 24.89
C LEU A 225 23.49 -26.06 23.72
N ASN A 226 22.86 -27.22 23.62
CA ASN A 226 23.04 -28.16 22.50
C ASN A 226 22.18 -27.80 21.26
N GLY A 227 21.51 -26.64 21.25
CA GLY A 227 20.64 -26.18 20.16
C GLY A 227 19.24 -26.80 20.15
N SER A 228 18.92 -27.73 21.06
CA SER A 228 17.56 -28.27 21.18
C SER A 228 16.62 -27.29 21.90
N VAL A 229 15.32 -27.51 21.74
CA VAL A 229 14.27 -26.66 22.34
C VAL A 229 13.61 -27.44 23.48
N LEU A 230 13.55 -26.85 24.66
CA LEU A 230 12.73 -27.36 25.76
C LEU A 230 11.41 -26.59 25.77
N SER A 231 10.32 -27.26 25.39
CA SER A 231 8.98 -26.66 25.25
C SER A 231 8.00 -27.14 26.33
N PHE A 232 7.06 -26.28 26.69
CA PHE A 232 6.00 -26.49 27.68
C PHE A 232 4.65 -26.11 27.09
N ASP A 233 3.61 -26.91 27.37
CA ASP A 233 2.25 -26.65 26.90
C ASP A 233 1.50 -25.63 27.78
N GLU A 234 1.98 -25.39 29.00
CA GLU A 234 1.47 -24.37 29.94
C GLU A 234 2.65 -23.58 30.52
N TRP A 235 2.39 -22.41 31.13
CA TRP A 235 3.43 -21.60 31.76
C TRP A 235 4.13 -22.39 32.88
N PRO A 236 5.43 -22.71 32.77
CA PRO A 236 6.13 -23.51 33.77
C PRO A 236 6.44 -22.68 35.02
N TYR A 237 6.48 -23.33 36.18
CA TYR A 237 7.09 -22.74 37.38
C TYR A 237 8.61 -22.89 37.34
N TYR A 238 9.33 -21.77 37.47
CA TYR A 238 10.79 -21.72 37.47
C TYR A 238 11.32 -20.69 38.49
N GLU A 239 12.55 -20.91 38.96
CA GLU A 239 13.29 -19.92 39.76
C GLU A 239 13.99 -18.90 38.84
N GLU A 240 14.30 -17.71 39.36
CA GLU A 240 15.01 -16.69 38.58
C GLU A 240 16.32 -17.25 37.98
N PRO A 241 16.49 -17.21 36.65
CA PRO A 241 17.66 -17.80 36.00
C PRO A 241 18.97 -17.19 36.51
N VAL A 242 19.92 -18.04 36.91
CA VAL A 242 21.20 -17.58 37.44
C VAL A 242 22.19 -17.38 36.29
N ASP A 243 22.61 -16.13 36.05
CA ASP A 243 23.71 -15.82 35.13
C ASP A 243 25.02 -16.40 35.68
N LEU A 244 25.62 -17.34 34.95
CA LEU A 244 26.88 -17.96 35.37
C LEU A 244 28.09 -17.07 35.11
N ASN A 245 27.89 -15.88 34.55
CA ASN A 245 28.92 -14.93 34.15
C ASN A 245 29.96 -15.53 33.19
N VAL A 246 29.53 -16.50 32.37
CA VAL A 246 30.32 -17.12 31.30
C VAL A 246 29.98 -16.45 29.97
N THR A 247 31.01 -16.11 29.20
CA THR A 247 30.88 -15.62 27.82
C THR A 247 31.52 -16.65 26.89
N ILE A 248 30.74 -17.16 25.94
CA ILE A 248 31.19 -18.12 24.92
C ILE A 248 31.35 -17.34 23.62
N GLU A 249 32.53 -17.39 23.01
CA GLU A 249 32.73 -16.84 21.67
C GLU A 249 32.05 -17.74 20.62
N LEU A 250 31.40 -17.11 19.65
CA LEU A 250 30.56 -17.77 18.67
C LEU A 250 31.02 -17.48 17.24
N GLU A 251 30.99 -18.50 16.40
CA GLU A 251 31.21 -18.41 14.96
C GLU A 251 29.91 -18.72 14.22
N TYR A 252 29.63 -17.98 13.14
CA TYR A 252 28.45 -18.22 12.32
C TYR A 252 28.51 -19.62 11.69
N ALA A 253 27.45 -20.42 11.89
CA ALA A 253 27.42 -21.82 11.46
C ALA A 253 26.35 -22.10 10.40
N GLY A 254 25.24 -21.34 10.38
CA GLY A 254 24.23 -21.50 9.33
C GLY A 254 22.87 -20.88 9.65
N TRP A 255 21.84 -21.41 8.98
CA TRP A 255 20.45 -20.99 9.12
C TRP A 255 19.58 -22.08 9.73
N ALA A 256 18.57 -21.67 10.48
CA ALA A 256 17.64 -22.56 11.14
C ALA A 256 16.23 -21.94 11.19
N ILE A 257 15.23 -22.77 11.42
CA ILE A 257 13.84 -22.35 11.57
C ILE A 257 13.20 -23.07 12.75
N LEU A 258 12.49 -22.31 13.58
CA LEU A 258 11.72 -22.85 14.70
C LEU A 258 10.35 -23.30 14.20
N VAL A 259 9.98 -24.53 14.54
CA VAL A 259 8.73 -25.16 14.12
C VAL A 259 7.83 -25.37 15.34
N ASN A 260 6.63 -24.79 15.32
CA ASN A 260 5.61 -24.91 16.37
C ASN A 260 6.15 -24.64 17.80
N GLY A 261 7.13 -23.74 17.95
CA GLY A 261 7.77 -23.46 19.24
C GLY A 261 8.40 -24.68 19.94
N SER A 262 8.69 -25.77 19.21
CA SER A 262 8.97 -27.07 19.82
C SER A 262 10.26 -27.73 19.33
N PHE A 263 10.70 -27.48 18.10
CA PHE A 263 11.95 -28.04 17.56
C PHE A 263 12.49 -27.20 16.42
N ILE A 264 13.74 -27.44 16.04
CA ILE A 264 14.46 -26.69 15.01
C ILE A 264 14.69 -27.56 13.78
N LEU A 265 14.56 -26.97 12.59
CA LEU A 265 15.07 -27.51 11.33
C LEU A 265 16.23 -26.63 10.85
N ARG A 266 17.35 -27.26 10.49
CA ARG A 266 18.50 -26.56 9.90
C ARG A 266 18.35 -26.43 8.39
N LEU A 267 18.74 -25.28 7.86
CA LEU A 267 18.54 -24.86 6.48
C LEU A 267 19.86 -24.61 5.77
N GLN A 268 19.91 -24.82 4.45
CA GLN A 268 21.06 -24.45 3.63
C GLN A 268 21.16 -22.93 3.44
N LYS A 269 20.00 -22.25 3.38
CA LYS A 269 19.83 -20.82 3.09
C LYS A 269 18.62 -20.29 3.88
N PRO A 270 18.50 -18.96 4.08
CA PRO A 270 17.27 -18.38 4.62
C PRO A 270 16.08 -18.66 3.69
N ILE A 271 14.85 -18.44 4.17
CA ILE A 271 13.63 -18.60 3.36
C ILE A 271 13.81 -17.88 2.01
N GLN A 272 13.50 -18.57 0.91
CA GLN A 272 13.63 -18.05 -0.46
C GLN A 272 12.25 -17.81 -1.06
N TRP A 273 12.18 -16.93 -2.07
CA TRP A 273 10.98 -16.69 -2.88
C TRP A 273 11.15 -17.32 -4.25
N ASP A 274 10.17 -18.10 -4.69
CA ASP A 274 10.07 -18.64 -6.03
C ASP A 274 9.12 -17.78 -6.88
N PRO A 275 9.63 -17.00 -7.86
CA PRO A 275 8.79 -16.15 -8.68
C PRO A 275 7.95 -16.90 -9.71
N GLU A 276 8.30 -18.15 -10.05
CA GLU A 276 7.53 -18.96 -11.01
C GLU A 276 6.30 -19.58 -10.34
N VAL A 277 6.46 -20.02 -9.09
CA VAL A 277 5.39 -20.64 -8.30
C VAL A 277 4.61 -19.60 -7.48
N GLY A 278 5.19 -18.43 -7.24
CA GLY A 278 4.59 -17.38 -6.41
C GLY A 278 4.51 -17.76 -4.93
N LYS A 279 5.50 -18.51 -4.41
CA LYS A 279 5.51 -19.01 -3.02
C LYS A 279 6.88 -18.92 -2.37
N HIS A 280 6.88 -18.81 -1.04
CA HIS A 280 8.10 -18.95 -0.25
C HIS A 280 8.46 -20.43 -0.06
N PHE A 281 9.75 -20.75 0.01
CA PHE A 281 10.22 -22.10 0.24
C PHE A 281 11.49 -22.15 1.10
N ILE A 282 11.75 -23.32 1.68
CA ILE A 282 12.97 -23.62 2.44
C ILE A 282 13.66 -24.86 1.88
N ILE A 283 15.00 -24.88 2.01
CA ILE A 283 15.82 -26.05 1.69
C ILE A 283 16.51 -26.52 2.97
N LEU A 284 16.17 -27.72 3.42
CA LEU A 284 16.82 -28.36 4.58
C LEU A 284 18.27 -28.71 4.25
N GLU A 285 19.13 -28.87 5.27
CA GLU A 285 20.56 -29.25 5.07
C GLU A 285 20.76 -30.49 4.18
N ASN A 286 19.82 -31.45 4.24
CA ASN A 286 19.85 -32.66 3.42
C ASN A 286 19.40 -32.47 1.95
N GLY A 287 19.10 -31.24 1.53
CA GLY A 287 18.64 -30.88 0.19
C GLY A 287 17.14 -31.03 -0.04
N THR A 288 16.35 -31.33 0.98
CA THR A 288 14.87 -31.40 0.83
C THR A 288 14.29 -30.01 0.74
N GLU A 289 13.56 -29.74 -0.35
CA GLU A 289 12.81 -28.51 -0.56
C GLU A 289 11.38 -28.62 0.00
N ILE A 290 10.89 -27.56 0.65
CA ILE A 290 9.56 -27.48 1.22
C ILE A 290 8.99 -26.09 0.93
N TYR A 291 7.92 -26.04 0.15
CA TYR A 291 7.14 -24.81 -0.06
C TYR A 291 6.27 -24.50 1.17
N LEU A 292 6.14 -23.21 1.45
CA LEU A 292 5.41 -22.68 2.59
C LEU A 292 4.12 -22.02 2.10
N GLU A 293 3.05 -22.24 2.84
CA GLU A 293 1.78 -21.54 2.70
C GLU A 293 1.68 -20.43 3.76
N TYR A 294 0.98 -19.34 3.45
CA TYR A 294 0.73 -18.25 4.42
C TYR A 294 -0.69 -18.34 4.94
N TRP A 295 -0.85 -18.29 6.26
CA TRP A 295 -2.15 -18.25 6.92
C TRP A 295 -2.37 -16.86 7.50
N GLU A 296 -3.33 -16.11 6.95
CA GLU A 296 -3.65 -14.73 7.37
C GLU A 296 -4.36 -14.68 8.73
N ASP A 297 -5.65 -15.04 8.83
CA ASP A 297 -6.41 -14.99 10.10
C ASP A 297 -6.67 -16.40 10.66
N PRO A 298 -6.33 -16.72 11.93
CA PRO A 298 -5.85 -15.86 13.02
C PRO A 298 -4.35 -15.95 13.34
N TYR A 299 -3.54 -16.50 12.44
CA TYR A 299 -2.16 -16.86 12.76
C TYR A 299 -1.10 -15.91 12.18
N TRP A 300 -1.38 -15.20 11.08
CA TRP A 300 -0.44 -14.35 10.33
C TRP A 300 0.96 -14.98 10.20
N SER A 301 1.01 -16.23 9.75
CA SER A 301 2.25 -17.03 9.80
C SER A 301 2.38 -18.02 8.66
N TYR A 302 3.63 -18.32 8.30
CA TYR A 302 3.94 -19.35 7.33
C TYR A 302 3.84 -20.75 7.96
N TYR A 303 3.40 -21.71 7.17
CA TYR A 303 3.31 -23.11 7.58
C TYR A 303 3.61 -24.06 6.42
N PHE A 304 3.86 -25.32 6.75
CA PHE A 304 3.83 -26.42 5.79
C PHE A 304 3.01 -27.59 6.35
N GLU A 305 2.42 -28.38 5.46
CA GLU A 305 1.70 -29.58 5.84
C GLU A 305 2.55 -30.84 5.59
N ARG A 306 2.58 -31.75 6.56
CA ARG A 306 3.19 -33.07 6.38
C ARG A 306 2.41 -34.12 7.16
N ASN A 307 2.05 -35.21 6.49
CA ASN A 307 1.27 -36.32 7.07
C ASN A 307 -0.07 -35.87 7.70
N GLY A 308 -0.78 -34.92 7.08
CA GLY A 308 -2.06 -34.42 7.60
C GLY A 308 -1.94 -33.52 8.84
N LYS A 309 -0.74 -32.99 9.11
CA LYS A 309 -0.48 -32.06 10.22
C LYS A 309 0.16 -30.79 9.72
N ILE A 310 -0.29 -29.67 10.30
CA ILE A 310 0.19 -28.33 10.02
C ILE A 310 1.36 -28.01 10.97
N TYR A 311 2.41 -27.46 10.39
CA TYR A 311 3.62 -27.03 11.08
C TYR A 311 3.84 -25.55 10.80
N PHE A 312 3.52 -24.69 11.77
CA PHE A 312 3.84 -23.28 11.72
C PHE A 312 5.33 -23.07 11.91
N VAL A 313 5.86 -22.10 11.18
CA VAL A 313 7.27 -21.78 11.18
C VAL A 313 7.52 -20.29 11.41
N ASP A 314 8.60 -19.98 12.12
CA ASP A 314 9.12 -18.62 12.20
C ASP A 314 9.88 -18.23 10.94
N TRP A 315 10.20 -16.94 10.79
CA TRP A 315 11.18 -16.54 9.79
C TRP A 315 12.55 -17.19 10.08
N SER A 316 13.37 -17.39 9.03
CA SER A 316 14.68 -18.03 9.18
C SER A 316 15.59 -17.24 10.12
N MET A 317 16.18 -17.93 11.10
CA MET A 317 17.09 -17.40 12.10
C MET A 317 18.54 -17.84 11.80
N LYS A 318 19.52 -16.98 12.09
CA LYS A 318 20.93 -17.38 12.07
C LYS A 318 21.23 -18.24 13.31
N TYR A 319 22.10 -19.25 13.18
CA TYR A 319 22.65 -19.97 14.33
C TYR A 319 24.17 -19.99 14.29
N PHE A 320 24.75 -20.05 15.48
CA PHE A 320 26.17 -19.92 15.71
C PHE A 320 26.67 -21.06 16.59
N GLU A 321 27.91 -21.47 16.38
CA GLU A 321 28.57 -22.52 17.13
C GLU A 321 29.68 -21.94 18.00
N GLY A 322 29.83 -22.47 19.21
CA GLY A 322 30.90 -22.12 20.14
C GLY A 322 31.35 -23.34 20.94
N THR A 323 32.27 -23.14 21.88
CA THR A 323 32.74 -24.22 22.77
C THR A 323 32.54 -23.83 24.24
N TYR A 324 31.88 -24.69 25.01
CA TYR A 324 31.73 -24.54 26.46
C TYR A 324 32.03 -25.87 27.16
N ASP A 325 32.93 -25.84 28.15
CA ASP A 325 33.43 -27.04 28.85
C ASP A 325 33.92 -28.18 27.92
N GLY A 326 34.37 -27.83 26.71
CA GLY A 326 34.88 -28.77 25.71
C GLY A 326 33.81 -29.35 24.77
N ASP A 327 32.53 -29.04 25.00
CA ASP A 327 31.42 -29.43 24.14
C ASP A 327 31.04 -28.31 23.18
N THR A 328 30.58 -28.67 21.98
CA THR A 328 30.01 -27.73 21.02
C THR A 328 28.66 -27.22 21.52
N VAL A 329 28.50 -25.91 21.56
CA VAL A 329 27.21 -25.26 21.84
C VAL A 329 26.64 -24.62 20.60
N ILE A 330 25.32 -24.57 20.49
CA ILE A 330 24.58 -23.94 19.40
C ILE A 330 23.67 -22.86 19.99
N ILE A 331 23.80 -21.65 19.47
CA ILE A 331 23.04 -20.48 19.92
C ILE A 331 22.38 -19.82 18.70
N TYR A 332 21.08 -19.55 18.81
CA TYR A 332 20.29 -18.90 17.76
C TYR A 332 20.30 -17.38 17.94
N ASP A 333 20.11 -16.62 16.84
CA ASP A 333 20.25 -15.15 16.83
C ASP A 333 19.53 -14.41 17.98
N ARG A 334 18.39 -14.93 18.44
CA ARG A 334 17.60 -14.38 19.57
C ARG A 334 18.37 -14.30 20.88
N ASP A 335 19.33 -15.19 21.07
CA ASP A 335 20.15 -15.28 22.28
C ASP A 335 21.61 -14.88 22.04
N VAL A 336 21.97 -14.55 20.79
CA VAL A 336 23.30 -14.05 20.47
C VAL A 336 23.44 -12.62 20.98
N GLN A 337 24.55 -12.39 21.66
CA GLN A 337 24.96 -11.10 22.16
C GLN A 337 26.15 -10.61 21.36
N ARG A 338 26.31 -9.29 21.29
CA ARG A 338 27.52 -8.69 20.75
C ARG A 338 28.57 -8.59 21.84
N TYR A 339 29.81 -8.82 21.47
CA TYR A 339 30.95 -8.32 22.22
C TYR A 339 31.86 -7.55 21.24
N TYR A 340 32.80 -6.79 21.77
CA TYR A 340 33.69 -6.00 20.94
C TYR A 340 35.13 -6.20 21.38
N TYR A 341 36.03 -6.20 20.41
CA TYR A 341 37.45 -6.40 20.63
C TYR A 341 38.30 -5.53 19.71
N THR A 342 39.58 -5.45 20.03
CA THR A 342 40.61 -4.97 19.11
C THR A 342 41.64 -6.07 18.90
N GLU A 343 42.33 -6.06 17.77
CA GLU A 343 43.37 -7.02 17.45
C GLU A 343 44.72 -6.31 17.33
N ILE A 344 45.69 -6.72 18.15
CA ILE A 344 47.05 -6.17 18.15
C ILE A 344 48.02 -7.34 18.12
N GLY A 345 48.74 -7.49 17.01
CA GLY A 345 49.73 -8.56 16.85
C GLY A 345 49.14 -9.98 16.92
N GLU A 346 47.99 -10.20 16.26
CA GLU A 346 47.21 -11.46 16.23
C GLU A 346 46.56 -11.84 17.58
N GLU A 347 46.67 -10.99 18.62
CA GLU A 347 46.00 -11.19 19.91
C GLU A 347 44.75 -10.31 20.01
N ARG A 348 43.63 -10.90 20.44
CA ARG A 348 42.35 -10.21 20.66
C ARG A 348 42.24 -9.69 22.08
N TYR A 349 41.93 -8.40 22.20
CA TYR A 349 41.70 -7.72 23.47
C TYR A 349 40.25 -7.24 23.56
N ILE A 350 39.52 -7.70 24.58
CA ILE A 350 38.12 -7.32 24.81
C ILE A 350 38.02 -5.84 25.23
N LEU A 351 37.10 -5.12 24.60
CA LEU A 351 36.82 -3.71 24.86
C LEU A 351 35.54 -3.53 25.71
N PRO A 352 35.47 -2.50 26.57
CA PRO A 352 36.50 -1.49 26.80
C PRO A 352 37.59 -1.93 27.79
N ALA A 353 37.35 -3.00 28.55
CA ALA A 353 38.32 -3.61 29.45
C ALA A 353 38.01 -5.11 29.66
N PRO A 354 39.00 -5.93 30.03
CA PRO A 354 38.79 -7.35 30.32
C PRO A 354 37.70 -7.57 31.38
N GLY A 355 36.76 -8.47 31.08
CA GLY A 355 35.65 -8.82 31.98
C GLY A 355 34.45 -7.88 31.97
N VAL A 356 34.47 -6.80 31.16
CA VAL A 356 33.33 -5.90 30.99
C VAL A 356 32.44 -6.39 29.85
N ARG A 357 31.16 -6.68 30.15
CA ARG A 357 30.15 -7.01 29.13
C ARG A 357 29.50 -5.74 28.59
N VAL A 358 29.40 -5.66 27.27
CA VAL A 358 28.75 -4.60 26.50
C VAL A 358 27.67 -5.24 25.63
N TYR A 359 26.55 -4.55 25.41
CA TYR A 359 25.40 -5.06 24.67
C TYR A 359 25.26 -4.46 23.27
N GLY A 360 25.99 -3.38 23.00
CA GLY A 360 26.05 -2.76 21.68
C GLY A 360 27.09 -1.64 21.65
N TRP A 361 27.33 -1.11 20.46
CA TRP A 361 28.30 -0.03 20.24
C TRP A 361 28.01 1.22 21.08
N TRP A 362 26.74 1.46 21.46
CA TRP A 362 26.35 2.57 22.33
C TRP A 362 26.98 2.49 23.73
N ASP A 363 27.22 1.29 24.27
CA ASP A 363 27.89 1.09 25.57
C ASP A 363 29.37 1.48 25.50
N LEU A 364 29.98 1.33 24.33
CA LEU A 364 31.36 1.71 24.03
C LEU A 364 31.50 3.17 23.64
N ASN A 365 30.43 3.80 23.17
CA ASN A 365 30.45 5.19 22.75
C ASN A 365 30.27 6.18 23.92
N ARG A 366 30.04 5.69 25.15
CA ARG A 366 29.79 6.53 26.33
C ARG A 366 30.61 6.09 27.56
N PRO A 367 31.08 7.06 28.37
CA PRO A 367 31.70 6.75 29.66
C PRO A 367 30.69 6.22 30.68
N GLU A 368 31.17 5.54 31.72
CA GLU A 368 30.36 5.22 32.91
C GLU A 368 29.85 6.50 33.60
N PRO A 369 28.62 6.50 34.16
CA PRO A 369 27.69 5.38 34.25
C PRO A 369 26.73 5.22 33.07
N GLU A 370 26.68 6.17 32.13
CA GLU A 370 25.75 6.12 30.98
C GLU A 370 26.11 5.04 29.95
N GLY A 371 27.38 4.66 29.88
CA GLY A 371 27.90 3.53 29.12
C GLY A 371 28.76 2.59 29.98
N LYS A 372 29.73 1.93 29.33
CA LYS A 372 30.62 0.93 29.97
C LYS A 372 32.10 1.29 29.89
N VAL A 373 32.45 2.41 29.25
CA VAL A 373 33.86 2.84 29.17
C VAL A 373 34.29 3.45 30.50
N PRO A 374 35.30 2.90 31.19
CA PRO A 374 35.71 3.42 32.49
C PRO A 374 36.34 4.81 32.36
N VAL A 375 36.24 5.61 33.43
CA VAL A 375 36.79 6.97 33.49
C VAL A 375 37.75 7.14 34.66
N ASP A 376 38.88 7.80 34.40
CA ASP A 376 39.75 8.32 35.45
C ASP A 376 39.32 9.76 35.78
N LYS A 377 39.35 10.10 37.07
CA LYS A 377 38.93 11.41 37.58
C LYS A 377 40.16 12.25 37.89
N TYR A 378 40.24 13.43 37.31
CA TYR A 378 41.36 14.37 37.49
C TYR A 378 40.89 15.63 38.19
N VAL A 379 41.71 16.18 39.07
CA VAL A 379 41.45 17.46 39.75
C VAL A 379 42.30 18.55 39.10
N LEU A 380 41.65 19.63 38.65
CA LEU A 380 42.36 20.81 38.19
C LEU A 380 42.88 21.61 39.40
N TYR A 381 44.17 21.48 39.71
CA TYR A 381 44.81 22.13 40.85
C TYR A 381 45.95 23.04 40.38
N ASN A 382 45.86 24.34 40.67
CA ASN A 382 46.83 25.37 40.28
C ASN A 382 47.16 25.37 38.76
N GLY A 383 46.18 25.10 37.90
CA GLY A 383 46.35 25.13 36.44
C GLY A 383 46.89 23.84 35.82
N SER A 384 47.05 22.76 36.61
CA SER A 384 47.42 21.44 36.09
C SER A 384 46.44 20.37 36.58
N LEU A 385 46.22 19.34 35.76
CA LEU A 385 45.36 18.21 36.10
C LEU A 385 46.18 17.13 36.81
N TYR A 386 45.65 16.66 37.93
CA TYR A 386 46.25 15.58 38.72
C TYR A 386 45.24 14.45 38.92
N LEU A 387 45.67 13.20 38.78
CA LEU A 387 44.82 12.03 38.99
C LEU A 387 44.32 11.99 40.44
N LEU A 388 43.00 11.90 40.62
CA LEU A 388 42.38 11.74 41.93
C LEU A 388 42.55 10.29 42.39
N MET A 389 43.36 10.11 43.42
CA MET A 389 43.70 8.81 43.99
C MET A 389 42.88 8.54 45.25
N TYR A 390 42.71 7.26 45.57
CA TYR A 390 42.03 6.77 46.75
C TYR A 390 42.99 5.91 47.58
N ASP A 391 43.05 6.16 48.88
CA ASP A 391 43.81 5.38 49.85
C ASP A 391 42.91 4.90 50.99
N ASN A 392 43.06 3.62 51.36
CA ASN A 392 42.48 3.00 52.55
C ASN A 392 43.51 2.09 53.27
N SER A 393 44.80 2.24 52.99
CA SER A 393 45.87 1.47 53.62
C SER A 393 45.95 1.67 55.14
N THR A 394 45.39 2.77 55.64
CA THR A 394 45.34 3.12 57.07
C THR A 394 44.00 2.78 57.76
N GLY A 395 43.05 2.18 57.04
CA GLY A 395 41.68 1.92 57.52
C GLY A 395 40.77 3.15 57.51
N GLU A 396 41.25 4.28 56.98
CA GLU A 396 40.44 5.47 56.72
C GLU A 396 40.43 5.78 55.22
N ASP A 397 39.23 5.86 54.65
CA ASP A 397 39.00 6.26 53.26
C ASP A 397 39.42 7.73 53.04
N ARG A 398 40.37 7.96 52.14
CA ARG A 398 40.88 9.30 51.80
C ARG A 398 41.03 9.47 50.30
N LEU A 399 40.60 10.63 49.79
CA LEU A 399 40.91 11.07 48.43
C LEU A 399 42.05 12.08 48.44
N PHE A 400 42.99 11.94 47.51
CA PHE A 400 44.16 12.80 47.42
C PHE A 400 44.66 12.95 45.98
N ILE A 401 45.49 13.97 45.76
CA ILE A 401 46.31 14.12 44.55
C ILE A 401 47.78 14.24 44.95
N GLU A 402 48.67 13.76 44.11
CA GLU A 402 50.12 13.96 44.25
C GLU A 402 50.58 15.10 43.35
N THR A 403 51.12 16.16 43.95
CA THR A 403 51.63 17.34 43.21
C THR A 403 53.14 17.46 43.37
N GLU A 404 53.80 18.27 42.54
CA GLU A 404 55.23 18.57 42.70
C GLU A 404 55.59 19.16 44.08
N ASN A 405 54.60 19.74 44.76
CA ASN A 405 54.74 20.34 46.10
C ASN A 405 54.25 19.42 47.23
N GLY A 406 53.97 18.14 46.94
CA GLY A 406 53.50 17.12 47.88
C GLY A 406 52.02 16.74 47.74
N THR A 407 51.59 15.82 48.61
CA THR A 407 50.23 15.25 48.65
C THR A 407 49.19 16.27 49.15
N VAL A 408 48.09 16.41 48.42
CA VAL A 408 46.93 17.23 48.84
C VAL A 408 45.74 16.32 49.11
N TYR A 409 45.23 16.37 50.34
CA TYR A 409 44.05 15.60 50.76
C TYR A 409 42.78 16.43 50.67
N PHE A 410 41.68 15.77 50.28
CA PHE A 410 40.36 16.37 50.16
C PHE A 410 39.43 15.92 51.30
N LYS A 411 38.33 16.66 51.49
CA LYS A 411 37.32 16.37 52.54
C LYS A 411 36.44 15.17 52.17
N GLU A 412 36.17 14.99 50.89
CA GLU A 412 35.45 13.86 50.34
C GLU A 412 36.30 12.59 50.49
N ARG A 413 35.66 11.48 50.87
CA ARG A 413 36.37 10.25 51.31
C ARG A 413 36.38 9.13 50.28
N ARG A 414 35.38 9.06 49.41
CA ARG A 414 35.25 7.98 48.41
C ARG A 414 34.77 8.53 47.06
N MET A 415 35.22 7.92 45.97
CA MET A 415 34.89 8.30 44.59
C MET A 415 33.41 8.08 44.22
N ASP A 416 32.75 7.11 44.85
CA ASP A 416 31.33 6.77 44.67
C ASP A 416 30.38 7.77 45.36
N ASN A 417 30.90 8.65 46.22
CA ASN A 417 30.12 9.65 46.96
C ASN A 417 30.49 11.11 46.60
N LEU A 418 30.99 11.33 45.39
CA LEU A 418 31.30 12.66 44.90
C LEU A 418 30.01 13.47 44.65
N THR A 419 29.99 14.71 45.12
CA THR A 419 28.84 15.61 44.95
C THR A 419 29.03 16.47 43.69
N ARG A 420 27.93 16.78 43.00
CA ARG A 420 27.92 17.75 41.89
C ARG A 420 27.42 19.11 42.36
N ALA A 421 28.03 20.19 41.87
CA ALA A 421 27.60 21.56 42.10
C ALA A 421 27.48 22.32 40.78
N TRP A 422 26.62 23.34 40.75
CA TRP A 422 26.48 24.22 39.59
C TRP A 422 27.72 25.07 39.40
N TRP A 423 28.19 25.16 38.17
CA TRP A 423 29.33 25.99 37.78
C TRP A 423 29.11 26.53 36.37
N ALA A 424 29.88 27.55 35.99
CA ALA A 424 29.96 28.05 34.63
C ALA A 424 31.29 28.78 34.40
N LEU A 425 31.63 29.00 33.13
CA LEU A 425 32.68 29.94 32.75
C LEU A 425 32.10 31.35 32.58
N ILE A 426 32.80 32.33 33.14
CA ILE A 426 32.54 33.77 32.93
C ILE A 426 33.83 34.37 32.41
N ARG A 427 33.83 34.83 31.15
CA ARG A 427 35.04 35.33 30.45
C ARG A 427 36.22 34.34 30.52
N GLY A 428 35.95 33.04 30.42
CA GLY A 428 36.97 31.97 30.44
C GLY A 428 37.48 31.57 31.83
N HIS A 429 36.94 32.14 32.91
CA HIS A 429 37.29 31.76 34.29
C HIS A 429 36.17 30.95 34.95
N GLU A 430 36.53 29.95 35.74
CA GLU A 430 35.58 29.06 36.42
C GLU A 430 34.94 29.74 37.65
N TYR A 431 33.62 29.70 37.74
CA TYR A 431 32.87 30.17 38.90
C TYR A 431 31.88 29.09 39.38
N TRP A 432 31.84 28.88 40.69
CA TRP A 432 30.81 28.08 41.34
C TRP A 432 29.55 28.92 41.53
N LEU A 433 28.42 28.40 41.09
CA LEU A 433 27.14 29.07 41.10
C LEU A 433 26.25 28.55 42.23
N LYS A 434 25.48 29.45 42.83
CA LYS A 434 24.44 29.09 43.79
C LYS A 434 23.08 29.15 43.10
N HIS A 435 22.42 28.01 42.91
CA HIS A 435 21.02 27.98 42.45
C HIS A 435 20.12 28.62 43.51
N ILE A 436 19.40 29.67 43.15
CA ILE A 436 18.53 30.44 44.07
C ILE A 436 17.06 30.46 43.66
N GLY A 437 16.73 29.98 42.47
CA GLY A 437 15.36 29.96 41.97
C GLY A 437 15.24 29.45 40.55
N ASP A 438 14.02 29.38 40.04
CA ASP A 438 13.69 28.94 38.68
C ASP A 438 12.78 29.99 38.01
N ARG A 439 12.97 30.21 36.71
CA ARG A 439 12.26 31.20 35.91
C ARG A 439 11.12 30.53 35.13
N ILE A 440 9.94 30.43 35.73
CA ILE A 440 8.86 29.61 35.20
C ILE A 440 8.04 30.40 34.16
N PRO A 441 7.92 29.94 32.91
CA PRO A 441 7.13 30.63 31.90
C PRO A 441 5.63 30.49 32.18
N TYR A 442 4.89 31.56 31.89
CA TYR A 442 3.42 31.54 31.81
C TYR A 442 2.95 32.11 30.48
N GLY A 443 1.84 31.58 29.99
CA GLY A 443 1.40 31.79 28.62
C GLY A 443 0.09 31.10 28.28
N ASP A 444 -0.11 30.87 26.99
CA ASP A 444 -1.27 30.17 26.44
C ASP A 444 -0.87 29.45 25.14
N PHE A 445 -1.68 28.51 24.66
CA PHE A 445 -1.40 27.84 23.38
C PHE A 445 -1.70 28.75 22.20
N SER A 446 -0.85 28.72 21.17
CA SER A 446 -1.06 29.48 19.93
C SER A 446 -1.72 28.67 18.82
N ASP A 447 -1.88 27.36 19.01
CA ASP A 447 -2.41 26.43 18.02
C ASP A 447 -3.53 25.55 18.61
N VAL A 448 -4.37 25.03 17.72
CA VAL A 448 -5.53 24.20 18.08
C VAL A 448 -5.16 22.76 18.47
N GLN A 449 -3.92 22.33 18.18
CA GLN A 449 -3.41 21.00 18.53
C GLN A 449 -2.71 20.99 19.90
N LEU A 450 -2.66 22.13 20.59
CA LEU A 450 -2.05 22.28 21.92
C LEU A 450 -0.55 21.90 21.95
N GLN A 451 0.16 22.09 20.84
CA GLN A 451 1.58 21.72 20.73
C GLN A 451 2.52 22.91 20.94
N HIS A 452 2.08 24.13 20.64
CA HIS A 452 2.91 25.33 20.64
C HIS A 452 2.48 26.28 21.77
N PHE A 453 3.23 26.21 22.87
CA PHE A 453 3.02 27.08 24.04
C PHE A 453 3.63 28.47 23.82
N ASN A 454 2.79 29.49 23.69
CA ASN A 454 3.22 30.87 23.52
C ASN A 454 3.46 31.55 24.88
N ILE A 455 4.73 31.87 25.16
CA ILE A 455 5.16 32.46 26.42
C ILE A 455 4.84 33.96 26.44
N ILE A 456 4.04 34.39 27.41
CA ILE A 456 3.65 35.79 27.61
C ILE A 456 4.53 36.48 28.68
N GLY A 457 5.07 35.71 29.61
CA GLY A 457 6.01 36.21 30.61
C GLY A 457 6.59 35.11 31.48
N TYR A 458 7.32 35.50 32.52
CA TYR A 458 7.96 34.58 33.45
C TYR A 458 7.69 34.95 34.90
N LEU A 459 7.72 33.94 35.77
CA LEU A 459 7.72 34.05 37.22
C LEU A 459 9.10 33.64 37.74
N ASP A 460 9.82 34.57 38.37
CA ASP A 460 11.13 34.29 38.98
C ASP A 460 10.94 33.77 40.40
N ILE A 461 10.79 32.45 40.53
CA ILE A 461 10.39 31.78 41.76
C ILE A 461 11.63 31.45 42.58
N ALA A 462 11.62 31.80 43.87
CA ALA A 462 12.71 31.45 44.78
C ALA A 462 12.78 29.94 44.99
N LEU A 463 13.97 29.41 45.25
CA LEU A 463 14.18 27.98 45.51
C LEU A 463 13.35 27.52 46.73
N GLY A 464 12.55 26.46 46.56
CA GLY A 464 11.61 26.02 47.58
C GLY A 464 10.47 27.01 47.87
N GLY A 465 10.29 28.02 47.02
CA GLY A 465 9.28 29.07 47.14
C GLY A 465 7.89 28.64 46.70
N TRP A 466 7.72 27.43 46.14
CA TRP A 466 6.44 26.88 45.73
C TRP A 466 5.88 25.99 46.85
N THR A 467 4.86 26.46 47.55
CA THR A 467 4.27 25.73 48.68
C THR A 467 2.76 25.60 48.51
N HIS A 468 2.23 24.40 48.69
CA HIS A 468 0.78 24.20 48.77
C HIS A 468 0.22 25.00 49.96
N ASN A 469 -0.90 25.70 49.73
CA ASN A 469 -1.50 26.61 50.71
C ASN A 469 -2.91 26.14 51.12
N ALA A 470 -3.75 25.75 50.16
CA ALA A 470 -5.11 25.27 50.40
C ALA A 470 -5.65 24.51 49.19
N SER A 471 -6.76 23.79 49.36
CA SER A 471 -7.53 23.20 48.27
C SER A 471 -9.01 23.51 48.47
N TYR A 472 -9.73 23.92 47.43
CA TYR A 472 -11.19 24.12 47.45
C TYR A 472 -11.82 23.76 46.10
N ASN A 473 -12.89 22.97 46.12
CA ASN A 473 -13.66 22.58 44.92
C ASN A 473 -12.79 22.08 43.74
N GLY A 474 -11.77 21.26 44.02
CA GLY A 474 -10.84 20.75 43.00
C GLY A 474 -9.81 21.75 42.47
N ILE A 475 -9.71 22.92 43.10
CA ILE A 475 -8.66 23.92 42.85
C ILE A 475 -7.66 23.86 44.00
N ASP A 476 -6.42 23.52 43.69
CA ASP A 476 -5.29 23.66 44.61
C ASP A 476 -4.71 25.07 44.51
N VAL A 477 -4.52 25.74 45.63
CA VAL A 477 -3.87 27.05 45.68
C VAL A 477 -2.48 26.90 46.26
N TYR A 478 -1.50 27.37 45.49
CA TYR A 478 -0.09 27.39 45.84
C TYR A 478 0.33 28.81 46.18
N LYS A 479 0.94 28.96 47.35
CA LYS A 479 1.63 30.19 47.75
C LYS A 479 3.03 30.14 47.15
N VAL A 480 3.31 31.08 46.24
CA VAL A 480 4.56 31.14 45.47
C VAL A 480 5.36 32.38 45.87
N ARG A 481 6.55 32.16 46.44
CA ARG A 481 7.50 33.21 46.80
C ARG A 481 8.46 33.48 45.63
N LEU A 482 8.46 34.71 45.14
CA LEU A 482 9.38 35.18 44.11
C LEU A 482 10.75 35.56 44.72
N ILE A 483 11.79 35.66 43.89
CA ILE A 483 13.15 36.02 44.31
C ILE A 483 13.20 37.39 45.01
N ASN A 484 12.38 38.34 44.57
CA ASN A 484 12.27 39.67 45.21
C ASN A 484 11.45 39.66 46.52
N SER A 485 11.16 38.48 47.09
CA SER A 485 10.34 38.26 48.28
C SER A 485 8.85 38.58 48.15
N THR A 486 8.37 38.95 46.96
CA THR A 486 6.93 39.08 46.68
C THR A 486 6.27 37.71 46.75
N ILE A 487 5.06 37.65 47.28
CA ILE A 487 4.25 36.43 47.33
C ILE A 487 3.08 36.58 46.36
N ILE A 488 2.91 35.60 45.49
CA ILE A 488 1.75 35.46 44.61
C ILE A 488 1.03 34.14 44.91
N TYR A 489 -0.19 34.01 44.41
CA TYR A 489 -0.95 32.76 44.46
C TYR A 489 -1.11 32.21 43.06
N VAL A 490 -0.75 30.94 42.88
CA VAL A 490 -0.94 30.17 41.65
C VAL A 490 -1.94 29.08 41.95
N ASN A 491 -2.94 28.94 41.08
CA ASN A 491 -3.98 27.94 41.25
C ASN A 491 -3.68 26.74 40.34
N GLY A 492 -4.00 25.52 40.76
CA GLY A 492 -3.94 24.30 39.97
C GLY A 492 -5.32 23.68 39.90
N THR A 493 -5.77 23.31 38.72
CA THR A 493 -7.12 22.74 38.50
C THR A 493 -7.15 21.92 37.22
N TRP A 494 -8.16 21.06 37.10
CA TRP A 494 -8.48 20.40 35.84
C TRP A 494 -9.17 21.35 34.86
N PHE A 495 -8.76 21.25 33.62
CA PHE A 495 -9.35 21.87 32.45
C PHE A 495 -9.84 20.80 31.48
N LEU A 496 -10.95 21.08 30.83
CA LEU A 496 -11.49 20.32 29.71
C LEU A 496 -11.21 21.09 28.42
N TRP A 497 -10.85 20.37 27.37
CA TRP A 497 -10.77 20.90 26.01
C TRP A 497 -11.92 20.41 25.15
N ILE A 498 -12.54 21.34 24.43
CA ILE A 498 -13.52 21.06 23.38
C ILE A 498 -12.97 21.59 22.06
N PHE A 499 -13.06 20.78 21.01
CA PHE A 499 -12.54 21.17 19.71
C PHE A 499 -13.69 21.45 18.76
N LYS A 500 -13.55 22.55 18.04
CA LYS A 500 -14.49 22.95 17.00
C LYS A 500 -13.97 22.43 15.67
N LEU A 501 -14.71 21.52 15.07
CA LEU A 501 -14.40 20.82 13.83
C LEU A 501 -15.24 21.42 12.70
N ASN A 502 -14.60 21.80 11.59
CA ASN A 502 -15.28 22.08 10.33
C ASN A 502 -15.14 20.88 9.40
N TYR A 503 -16.26 20.31 8.97
CA TYR A 503 -16.32 19.19 8.04
C TYR A 503 -17.46 19.42 7.05
N SER A 504 -17.15 19.38 5.76
CA SER A 504 -18.11 19.62 4.66
C SER A 504 -18.90 20.93 4.77
N GLY A 505 -18.27 21.98 5.32
CA GLY A 505 -18.90 23.30 5.52
C GLY A 505 -19.69 23.44 6.83
N GLU A 506 -20.03 22.32 7.48
CA GLU A 506 -20.73 22.29 8.76
C GLU A 506 -19.76 22.35 9.94
N THR A 507 -20.25 22.83 11.09
CA THR A 507 -19.46 22.97 12.31
C THR A 507 -19.94 22.00 13.38
N TYR A 508 -19.02 21.15 13.84
CA TYR A 508 -19.23 20.18 14.91
C TYR A 508 -18.38 20.52 16.12
N TYR A 509 -18.80 20.05 17.30
CA TYR A 509 -17.99 20.10 18.52
C TYR A 509 -17.64 18.67 18.93
N VAL A 510 -16.34 18.40 19.04
CA VAL A 510 -15.79 17.07 19.27
C VAL A 510 -14.94 17.04 20.53
N LYS A 511 -14.84 15.85 21.14
CA LYS A 511 -14.12 15.63 22.41
C LYS A 511 -12.59 15.67 22.24
N ARG A 512 -12.07 15.37 21.03
CA ARG A 512 -10.64 15.28 20.71
C ARG A 512 -10.31 15.92 19.36
N PRO A 513 -9.07 16.40 19.14
CA PRO A 513 -8.69 17.04 17.89
C PRO A 513 -8.23 16.05 16.80
N TRP A 514 -8.26 14.75 17.10
CA TRP A 514 -7.97 13.65 16.17
C TRP A 514 -9.08 12.59 16.21
N PRO A 515 -9.38 11.95 15.07
CA PRO A 515 -10.28 10.81 15.03
C PRO A 515 -9.58 9.56 15.62
N HIS A 516 -10.38 8.59 16.06
CA HIS A 516 -9.88 7.22 16.19
C HIS A 516 -10.13 6.47 14.87
N TYR A 517 -9.34 5.43 14.62
CA TYR A 517 -9.47 4.63 13.42
C TYR A 517 -9.97 3.22 13.75
N GLU A 518 -10.89 2.73 12.94
CA GLU A 518 -11.33 1.33 12.95
C GLU A 518 -10.95 0.70 11.62
N SER A 519 -10.07 -0.31 11.68
CA SER A 519 -9.58 -1.02 10.50
C SER A 519 -10.43 -2.25 10.24
N TYR A 520 -10.91 -2.36 9.00
CA TYR A 520 -11.65 -3.49 8.45
C TYR A 520 -10.86 -4.08 7.27
N GLU A 521 -11.24 -5.28 6.83
CA GLU A 521 -10.56 -6.07 5.79
C GLU A 521 -10.25 -5.28 4.49
N ASN A 522 -11.09 -4.30 4.14
CA ASN A 522 -10.97 -3.51 2.91
C ASN A 522 -10.98 -1.97 3.12
N ASP A 523 -11.07 -1.46 4.35
CA ASP A 523 -11.15 0.00 4.59
C ASP A 523 -10.76 0.40 6.03
N THR A 524 -10.34 1.65 6.23
CA THR A 524 -10.11 2.25 7.54
C THR A 524 -11.02 3.44 7.75
N LYS A 525 -11.94 3.33 8.72
CA LYS A 525 -12.86 4.40 9.08
C LYS A 525 -12.22 5.37 10.07
N TYR A 526 -12.37 6.67 9.84
CA TYR A 526 -11.94 7.71 10.77
C TYR A 526 -13.15 8.32 11.48
N ILE A 527 -13.23 8.17 12.80
CA ILE A 527 -14.43 8.51 13.57
C ILE A 527 -14.09 9.57 14.62
N PHE A 528 -14.86 10.65 14.63
CA PHE A 528 -14.86 11.65 15.68
C PHE A 528 -16.03 11.44 16.64
N GLU A 529 -15.78 11.56 17.93
CA GLU A 529 -16.84 11.54 18.93
C GLU A 529 -17.33 12.97 19.23
N LEU A 530 -18.63 13.21 19.01
CA LEU A 530 -19.30 14.47 19.33
C LEU A 530 -19.55 14.59 20.85
N LEU A 531 -19.84 15.80 21.35
CA LEU A 531 -20.00 16.04 22.80
C LEU A 531 -21.08 15.19 23.49
N ASN A 532 -22.11 14.79 22.76
CA ASN A 532 -23.22 13.94 23.24
C ASN A 532 -22.92 12.43 23.14
N GLY A 533 -21.70 12.03 22.74
CA GLY A 533 -21.29 10.64 22.56
C GLY A 533 -21.65 10.02 21.21
N SER A 534 -22.35 10.74 20.31
CA SER A 534 -22.58 10.21 18.96
C SER A 534 -21.32 10.30 18.11
N GLU A 535 -21.15 9.33 17.23
CA GLU A 535 -20.01 9.23 16.32
C GLU A 535 -20.27 9.95 15.00
N LEU A 536 -19.23 10.63 14.50
CA LEU A 536 -19.17 11.28 13.21
C LEU A 536 -18.08 10.61 12.39
N GLU A 537 -18.49 9.76 11.45
CA GLU A 537 -17.60 9.14 10.47
C GLU A 537 -17.17 10.18 9.43
N ILE A 538 -15.86 10.23 9.17
CA ILE A 538 -15.25 11.17 8.24
C ILE A 538 -14.52 10.40 7.12
N VAL A 539 -15.05 10.56 5.92
CA VAL A 539 -14.52 9.99 4.67
C VAL A 539 -13.72 11.02 3.85
N GLY A 540 -13.61 12.27 4.34
CA GLY A 540 -12.99 13.38 3.62
C GLY A 540 -12.12 14.30 4.48
N ARG A 541 -11.65 15.41 3.90
CA ARG A 541 -10.81 16.39 4.60
C ARG A 541 -11.62 17.11 5.67
N TYR A 542 -11.05 17.21 6.87
CA TYR A 542 -11.61 17.95 7.99
C TYR A 542 -10.62 18.99 8.51
N LYS A 543 -11.11 19.99 9.26
CA LYS A 543 -10.25 21.00 9.88
C LYS A 543 -10.69 21.32 11.32
N ILE A 544 -9.79 21.16 12.27
CA ILE A 544 -9.97 21.75 13.60
C ILE A 544 -9.72 23.26 13.50
N ILE A 545 -10.73 24.05 13.86
CA ILE A 545 -10.70 25.51 13.71
C ILE A 545 -10.49 26.24 15.04
N GLU A 546 -10.82 25.62 16.16
CA GLU A 546 -10.71 26.23 17.48
C GLU A 546 -10.56 25.16 18.57
N ALA A 547 -9.76 25.46 19.60
CA ALA A 547 -9.68 24.68 20.84
C ALA A 547 -10.20 25.56 21.99
N ILE A 548 -11.29 25.12 22.61
CA ILE A 548 -12.01 25.84 23.65
C ILE A 548 -11.64 25.23 25.00
N ARG A 549 -11.04 26.04 25.88
CA ARG A 549 -10.67 25.63 27.24
C ARG A 549 -11.78 25.94 28.23
N ILE A 550 -12.21 24.95 29.01
CA ILE A 550 -13.20 25.08 30.07
C ILE A 550 -12.59 24.66 31.40
N ARG A 551 -12.69 25.51 32.42
CA ARG A 551 -12.24 25.18 33.78
C ARG A 551 -13.30 24.30 34.45
N ILE A 552 -12.94 23.08 34.85
CA ILE A 552 -13.89 22.11 35.42
C ILE A 552 -13.65 21.81 36.91
N GLY A 553 -12.44 21.98 37.43
CA GLY A 553 -12.17 21.71 38.85
C GLY A 553 -12.36 20.24 39.22
N ALA A 554 -13.11 19.98 40.29
CA ALA A 554 -13.54 18.62 40.67
C ALA A 554 -15.00 18.34 40.26
N ASN A 555 -15.57 19.15 39.37
CA ASN A 555 -16.93 18.90 38.92
C ASN A 555 -16.97 17.65 38.04
N GLU A 556 -17.97 16.80 38.26
CA GLU A 556 -18.24 15.63 37.42
C GLU A 556 -19.03 15.99 36.16
N THR A 557 -19.53 17.24 36.06
CA THR A 557 -20.31 17.74 34.93
C THR A 557 -19.88 19.14 34.52
N PHE A 558 -20.04 19.49 33.25
CA PHE A 558 -19.87 20.85 32.76
C PHE A 558 -21.03 21.28 31.85
N THR A 559 -21.30 22.59 31.76
CA THR A 559 -22.33 23.14 30.88
C THR A 559 -21.67 23.86 29.71
N PHE A 560 -22.04 23.49 28.49
CA PHE A 560 -21.58 24.14 27.26
C PHE A 560 -22.77 24.34 26.31
N ASN A 561 -22.89 25.54 25.74
CA ASN A 561 -24.03 25.93 24.89
C ASN A 561 -25.44 25.64 25.47
N GLY A 562 -25.57 25.62 26.80
CA GLY A 562 -26.86 25.40 27.49
C GLY A 562 -27.19 23.95 27.83
N GLU A 563 -26.39 22.99 27.35
CA GLU A 563 -26.51 21.57 27.70
C GLU A 563 -25.47 21.19 28.76
N THR A 564 -25.80 20.18 29.58
CA THR A 564 -24.91 19.68 30.64
C THR A 564 -24.44 18.28 30.30
N TYR A 565 -23.12 18.08 30.30
CA TYR A 565 -22.46 16.82 29.94
C TYR A 565 -21.78 16.20 31.16
N ASN A 566 -21.73 14.86 31.20
CA ASN A 566 -21.09 14.08 32.26
C ASN A 566 -19.65 13.70 31.87
N LEU A 567 -18.69 13.95 32.76
CA LEU A 567 -17.26 13.64 32.57
C LEU A 567 -16.91 12.20 32.98
N SER A 568 -17.78 11.48 33.71
CA SER A 568 -17.48 10.13 34.21
C SER A 568 -17.76 9.01 33.22
N GLU A 569 -18.45 9.30 32.12
CA GLU A 569 -18.99 8.28 31.21
C GLU A 569 -18.12 8.08 29.96
N ASP A 570 -17.23 9.03 29.61
CA ASP A 570 -16.50 9.04 28.32
C ASP A 570 -15.03 9.54 28.43
N ASP A 571 -14.21 9.27 27.40
CA ASP A 571 -12.78 9.59 27.34
C ASP A 571 -12.47 11.05 26.92
N TRP A 572 -12.97 12.00 27.72
CA TRP A 572 -12.77 13.45 27.52
C TRP A 572 -11.30 13.89 27.62
N LEU A 573 -10.86 14.81 26.74
CA LEU A 573 -9.51 15.37 26.84
C LEU A 573 -9.44 16.39 27.99
N THR A 574 -8.93 15.93 29.13
CA THR A 574 -8.76 16.74 30.34
C THR A 574 -7.31 16.82 30.76
N ASP A 575 -6.88 18.00 31.20
CA ASP A 575 -5.52 18.25 31.66
C ASP A 575 -5.51 19.04 32.97
N TYR A 576 -4.56 18.71 33.85
CA TYR A 576 -4.32 19.46 35.06
C TYR A 576 -3.27 20.54 34.83
N TYR A 577 -3.66 21.81 34.92
CA TYR A 577 -2.74 22.95 34.75
C TYR A 577 -2.68 23.85 35.96
N TYR A 578 -1.48 24.38 36.20
CA TYR A 578 -1.30 25.57 37.02
C TYR A 578 -1.65 26.80 36.21
N TYR A 579 -2.28 27.80 36.82
CA TYR A 579 -2.66 29.03 36.14
C TYR A 579 -2.61 30.24 37.08
N ILE A 580 -2.48 31.41 36.47
CA ILE A 580 -2.62 32.72 37.12
C ILE A 580 -3.63 33.57 36.37
N GLU A 581 -4.28 34.49 37.07
CA GLU A 581 -5.16 35.49 36.47
C GLU A 581 -4.48 36.86 36.52
N LYS A 582 -4.34 37.49 35.36
CA LYS A 582 -3.72 38.81 35.21
C LYS A 582 -4.56 39.67 34.27
N ASN A 583 -5.00 40.83 34.76
CA ASN A 583 -5.85 41.77 34.02
C ASN A 583 -7.14 41.13 33.48
N GLY A 584 -7.74 40.19 34.23
CA GLY A 584 -8.96 39.49 33.83
C GLY A 584 -8.77 38.36 32.80
N LYS A 585 -7.53 38.06 32.40
CA LYS A 585 -7.20 36.91 31.55
C LYS A 585 -6.46 35.83 32.33
N GLU A 586 -6.82 34.58 32.09
CA GLU A 586 -6.15 33.39 32.60
C GLU A 586 -4.93 33.05 31.74
N TYR A 587 -3.81 32.71 32.38
CA TYR A 587 -2.61 32.19 31.73
C TYR A 587 -2.17 30.90 32.41
N ILE A 588 -1.83 29.88 31.63
CA ILE A 588 -1.24 28.63 32.10
C ILE A 588 0.20 28.92 32.57
N VAL A 589 0.59 28.33 33.69
CA VAL A 589 1.93 28.37 34.27
C VAL A 589 2.59 27.01 34.02
N ASN A 590 3.65 27.01 33.21
CA ASN A 590 4.35 25.77 32.84
C ASN A 590 5.40 25.38 33.89
N TYR A 591 4.92 24.95 35.06
CA TYR A 591 5.77 24.59 36.20
C TYR A 591 6.67 23.36 35.94
N ASN A 592 6.24 22.45 35.07
CA ASN A 592 6.93 21.17 34.83
C ASN A 592 7.81 21.16 33.58
N GLY A 593 7.86 22.24 32.80
CA GLY A 593 8.63 22.30 31.57
C GLY A 593 8.04 21.43 30.45
N LEU A 594 6.71 21.36 30.40
CA LEU A 594 5.94 20.67 29.37
C LEU A 594 6.09 21.37 28.01
N TRP A 595 5.71 20.68 26.92
CA TRP A 595 5.69 21.22 25.56
C TRP A 595 7.04 21.73 25.05
N GLY A 596 8.13 21.09 25.47
CA GLY A 596 9.49 21.42 25.02
C GLY A 596 10.05 22.75 25.57
N VAL A 597 9.33 23.42 26.48
CA VAL A 597 9.79 24.69 27.07
C VAL A 597 10.64 24.40 28.30
N GLY A 598 11.97 24.51 28.16
CA GLY A 598 12.89 24.39 29.28
C GLY A 598 12.70 25.49 30.32
N ILE A 599 12.76 25.14 31.61
CA ILE A 599 12.69 26.09 32.73
C ILE A 599 14.10 26.60 33.05
N PRO A 600 14.43 27.87 32.74
CA PRO A 600 15.75 28.42 33.06
C PRO A 600 15.94 28.52 34.57
N LYS A 601 17.15 28.23 35.03
CA LYS A 601 17.52 28.36 36.45
C LYS A 601 18.05 29.76 36.73
N ILE A 602 17.88 30.23 37.95
CA ILE A 602 18.38 31.53 38.41
C ILE A 602 19.48 31.28 39.43
N PHE A 603 20.63 31.91 39.21
CA PHE A 603 21.84 31.67 39.98
C PHE A 603 22.37 32.95 40.62
N ASN A 604 23.08 32.81 41.73
CA ASN A 604 23.99 33.84 42.22
C ASN A 604 25.44 33.42 41.96
N VAL A 605 26.25 34.41 41.58
CA VAL A 605 27.70 34.29 41.44
C VAL A 605 28.39 35.44 42.18
N THR A 606 29.54 35.16 42.79
CA THR A 606 30.44 36.21 43.27
C THR A 606 31.47 36.51 42.18
N TYR A 607 31.35 37.66 41.54
CA TYR A 607 32.21 38.12 40.44
C TYR A 607 32.89 39.43 40.87
N GLU A 608 34.22 39.51 40.78
CA GLU A 608 35.02 40.68 41.18
C GLU A 608 34.75 41.20 42.61
N GLY A 609 34.33 40.32 43.53
CA GLY A 609 34.07 40.64 44.94
C GLY A 609 32.62 40.98 45.28
N GLU A 610 31.76 41.18 44.27
CA GLU A 610 30.34 41.49 44.43
C GLU A 610 29.46 40.30 44.02
N THR A 611 28.24 40.21 44.54
CA THR A 611 27.31 39.12 44.22
C THR A 611 26.27 39.57 43.20
N TYR A 612 26.22 38.88 42.06
CA TYR A 612 25.28 39.15 40.97
C TYR A 612 24.29 38.01 40.79
N THR A 613 23.09 38.33 40.30
CA THR A 613 22.07 37.35 39.92
C THR A 613 22.08 37.14 38.41
N ILE A 614 22.27 35.88 38.02
CA ILE A 614 22.31 35.44 36.62
C ILE A 614 20.93 34.94 36.22
N TYR A 615 20.44 35.47 35.11
CA TYR A 615 19.19 35.03 34.48
C TYR A 615 19.49 34.40 33.11
N GLY A 616 18.78 33.31 32.80
CA GLY A 616 18.74 32.72 31.46
C GLY A 616 17.53 33.22 30.69
N GLU A 617 17.73 33.82 29.53
CA GLU A 617 16.66 34.33 28.65
C GLU A 617 16.85 33.82 27.21
N PRO A 618 15.76 33.52 26.47
CA PRO A 618 15.86 33.18 25.06
C PRO A 618 16.49 34.32 24.26
N GLY A 619 17.60 34.06 23.59
CA GLY A 619 18.34 35.03 22.79
C GLY A 619 19.03 34.39 21.60
N TRP A 620 19.29 35.20 20.57
CA TRP A 620 20.06 34.76 19.40
C TRP A 620 21.55 34.81 19.72
N VAL A 621 22.23 33.68 19.53
CA VAL A 621 23.69 33.54 19.69
C VAL A 621 24.26 33.04 18.37
N LEU A 622 25.33 33.70 17.91
CA LEU A 622 26.14 33.18 16.82
C LEU A 622 27.04 32.09 17.39
N ARG A 623 26.81 30.84 16.99
CA ARG A 623 27.54 29.68 17.49
C ARG A 623 28.44 29.13 16.40
N LYS A 624 29.71 28.93 16.75
CA LYS A 624 30.65 28.10 16.00
C LYS A 624 30.76 26.76 16.73
N ALA A 625 30.33 25.67 16.11
CA ALA A 625 30.35 24.35 16.74
C ALA A 625 30.50 23.24 15.70
N LYS A 626 30.97 22.07 16.16
CA LYS A 626 30.91 20.83 15.38
C LYS A 626 29.56 20.18 15.59
N ILE A 627 28.96 19.67 14.52
CA ILE A 627 27.74 18.87 14.57
C ILE A 627 28.01 17.53 13.89
N TRP A 628 27.23 16.51 14.24
CA TRP A 628 27.16 15.24 13.55
C TRP A 628 25.77 15.07 12.96
N GLY A 629 25.69 14.67 11.70
CA GLY A 629 24.44 14.57 10.93
C GLY A 629 24.54 15.39 9.64
N ARG A 630 23.42 15.92 9.15
CA ARG A 630 23.46 16.89 8.04
C ARG A 630 23.51 18.32 8.55
N VAL A 631 23.94 19.24 7.69
CA VAL A 631 24.07 20.66 8.04
C VAL A 631 22.69 21.26 8.27
N TYR A 632 22.53 22.11 9.29
CA TYR A 632 21.31 22.89 9.47
C TYR A 632 21.39 24.17 8.66
N GLY A 633 20.41 24.38 7.78
CA GLY A 633 20.37 25.50 6.86
C GLY A 633 18.95 25.81 6.40
N TRP A 634 18.83 26.93 5.68
CA TRP A 634 17.62 27.23 4.94
C TRP A 634 17.56 26.32 3.70
N HIS A 635 16.54 25.48 3.64
CA HIS A 635 16.33 24.54 2.54
C HIS A 635 14.84 24.46 2.18
N HIS A 636 14.54 23.78 1.08
CA HIS A 636 13.18 23.50 0.65
C HIS A 636 12.67 22.24 1.37
N GLU A 637 11.75 22.40 2.32
CA GLU A 637 11.10 21.28 2.99
C GLU A 637 9.71 21.04 2.40
N ARG A 638 9.35 19.78 2.16
CA ARG A 638 8.05 19.41 1.58
C ARG A 638 6.90 19.87 2.47
N LEU A 639 5.98 20.64 1.89
CA LEU A 639 4.70 20.98 2.51
C LEU A 639 3.83 19.73 2.60
N LYS A 640 3.27 19.50 3.78
CA LYS A 640 2.28 18.43 4.01
C LYS A 640 0.91 18.83 3.47
N ILE A 641 0.79 18.86 2.14
CA ILE A 641 -0.47 19.08 1.43
C ILE A 641 -0.75 17.90 0.49
N GLY A 642 -2.01 17.48 0.39
CA GLY A 642 -2.41 16.44 -0.55
C GLY A 642 -2.42 17.00 -1.97
N VAL A 643 -1.53 16.49 -2.81
CA VAL A 643 -1.43 16.81 -4.24
C VAL A 643 -2.10 15.69 -5.02
N PHE A 644 -3.03 16.04 -5.90
CA PHE A 644 -3.65 15.10 -6.83
C PHE A 644 -3.15 15.42 -8.22
N MET A 645 -2.54 14.44 -8.87
CA MET A 645 -2.02 14.57 -10.22
C MET A 645 -2.94 13.79 -11.16
N ARG A 646 -3.07 14.26 -12.40
CA ARG A 646 -3.79 13.50 -13.44
C ARG A 646 -2.92 12.43 -14.10
N THR A 647 -1.61 12.58 -13.98
CA THR A 647 -0.61 11.70 -14.58
C THR A 647 0.39 11.35 -13.48
N HIS A 648 0.69 10.06 -13.32
CA HIS A 648 1.57 9.53 -12.26
C HIS A 648 2.78 8.79 -12.82
N GLU A 649 2.70 8.40 -14.08
CA GLU A 649 3.68 7.57 -14.77
C GLU A 649 3.86 8.09 -16.19
N LEU A 650 5.11 8.13 -16.64
CA LEU A 650 5.54 8.44 -18.00
C LEU A 650 6.37 7.26 -18.50
N ILE A 651 5.95 6.63 -19.58
CA ILE A 651 6.69 5.55 -20.22
C ILE A 651 7.43 6.15 -21.41
N VAL A 652 8.75 5.98 -21.43
CA VAL A 652 9.63 6.40 -22.52
C VAL A 652 10.27 5.16 -23.12
N GLY A 653 10.18 5.00 -24.44
CA GLY A 653 10.89 3.95 -25.19
C GLY A 653 10.21 3.62 -26.50
N GLU A 654 10.78 2.68 -27.24
CA GLU A 654 10.14 2.08 -28.41
C GLU A 654 9.07 1.05 -27.98
N PRO A 655 7.78 1.24 -28.34
CA PRO A 655 6.73 0.30 -27.98
C PRO A 655 6.92 -1.03 -28.71
N GLU A 656 6.83 -2.14 -27.99
CA GLU A 656 7.05 -3.47 -28.57
C GLU A 656 5.95 -3.82 -29.60
N TRP A 657 4.66 -3.58 -29.30
CA TRP A 657 3.53 -3.91 -30.18
C TRP A 657 2.27 -3.09 -29.94
N GLY A 658 1.89 -2.17 -30.85
CA GLY A 658 0.54 -1.56 -30.88
C GLY A 658 0.07 -0.83 -29.61
N MET A 659 0.90 -0.77 -28.57
CA MET A 659 0.52 -0.41 -27.20
C MET A 659 -0.02 1.01 -27.09
N TRP A 660 0.30 1.88 -28.05
CA TRP A 660 0.02 3.32 -27.97
C TRP A 660 -0.89 3.86 -29.08
N GLY A 661 -1.47 3.00 -29.93
CA GLY A 661 -2.31 3.44 -31.07
C GLY A 661 -1.57 4.36 -32.06
N PHE A 662 -0.23 4.35 -32.02
CA PHE A 662 0.63 5.18 -32.86
C PHE A 662 0.72 4.56 -34.27
N ARG A 663 0.52 5.38 -35.31
CA ARG A 663 0.72 5.01 -36.72
C ARG A 663 1.78 5.91 -37.33
N ALA A 664 2.83 5.32 -37.88
CA ALA A 664 3.88 6.03 -38.60
C ALA A 664 3.51 6.32 -40.07
N TRP A 665 2.39 5.75 -40.52
CA TRP A 665 1.88 5.84 -41.88
C TRP A 665 0.45 6.41 -41.86
N THR A 666 -0.05 6.84 -43.01
CA THR A 666 -1.46 7.26 -43.16
C THR A 666 -2.04 6.84 -44.51
N VAL A 667 -3.34 7.03 -44.68
CA VAL A 667 -4.01 6.89 -45.99
C VAL A 667 -4.37 8.27 -46.47
N ASP A 668 -3.96 8.60 -47.68
CA ASP A 668 -4.41 9.81 -48.37
C ASP A 668 -5.93 9.76 -48.54
N PRO A 669 -6.70 10.65 -47.89
CA PRO A 669 -8.15 10.58 -47.90
C PRO A 669 -8.76 10.92 -49.27
N GLU A 670 -8.03 11.59 -50.17
CA GLU A 670 -8.52 11.95 -51.50
C GLU A 670 -8.30 10.83 -52.52
N THR A 671 -7.17 10.12 -52.41
CA THR A 671 -6.75 9.13 -53.41
C THR A 671 -6.87 7.68 -52.93
N GLY A 672 -6.85 7.45 -51.62
CA GLY A 672 -6.79 6.13 -51.01
C GLY A 672 -5.41 5.47 -51.09
N ALA A 673 -4.37 6.21 -51.48
CA ALA A 673 -3.00 5.72 -51.49
C ALA A 673 -2.44 5.63 -50.05
N LEU A 674 -1.65 4.60 -49.81
CA LEU A 674 -0.92 4.38 -48.57
C LEU A 674 0.35 5.22 -48.57
N ASP A 675 0.51 6.07 -47.57
CA ASP A 675 1.61 7.03 -47.40
C ASP A 675 2.45 6.57 -46.20
N LEU A 676 3.73 6.30 -46.43
CA LEU A 676 4.53 5.51 -45.48
C LEU A 676 5.10 6.35 -44.35
N ASP A 677 5.37 7.64 -44.54
CA ASP A 677 5.88 8.51 -43.47
C ASP A 677 4.81 9.33 -42.74
N GLY A 678 3.56 9.24 -43.20
CA GLY A 678 2.43 9.92 -42.60
C GLY A 678 2.32 11.41 -42.95
N ASP A 679 3.27 11.95 -43.73
CA ASP A 679 3.29 13.33 -44.19
C ASP A 679 2.66 13.44 -45.59
N LEU A 680 1.38 13.81 -45.62
CA LEU A 680 0.66 14.03 -46.88
C LEU A 680 1.20 15.20 -47.74
N SER A 681 2.30 15.85 -47.37
CA SER A 681 3.02 16.78 -48.25
C SER A 681 4.08 16.11 -49.14
N THR A 682 4.55 14.91 -48.80
CA THR A 682 5.44 14.07 -49.61
C THR A 682 4.64 13.09 -50.47
N THR A 683 5.09 12.82 -51.70
CA THR A 683 4.35 11.97 -52.68
C THR A 683 5.13 10.77 -53.17
N ASP A 684 6.43 10.69 -52.88
CA ASP A 684 7.33 9.67 -53.42
C ASP A 684 7.23 8.34 -52.67
N ASP A 685 6.61 8.36 -51.50
CA ASP A 685 6.38 7.24 -50.58
C ASP A 685 4.91 6.76 -50.59
N ARG A 686 4.13 7.20 -51.60
CA ARG A 686 2.74 6.79 -51.79
C ARG A 686 2.58 5.58 -52.70
N PHE A 687 1.84 4.58 -52.23
CA PHE A 687 1.63 3.34 -52.95
C PHE A 687 0.17 2.87 -52.91
N TYR A 688 -0.22 2.10 -53.93
CA TYR A 688 -1.43 1.29 -53.87
C TYR A 688 -1.06 -0.18 -53.67
N VAL A 689 -1.80 -0.85 -52.79
CA VAL A 689 -1.61 -2.27 -52.52
C VAL A 689 -2.82 -3.05 -53.03
N LYS A 690 -2.58 -4.02 -53.91
CA LYS A 690 -3.60 -4.97 -54.37
C LYS A 690 -3.40 -6.31 -53.67
N ARG A 691 -4.38 -6.66 -52.86
CA ARG A 691 -4.53 -7.97 -52.23
C ARG A 691 -5.19 -8.97 -53.18
N VAL A 692 -4.68 -10.20 -53.27
CA VAL A 692 -5.30 -11.32 -54.00
C VAL A 692 -5.42 -12.51 -53.06
N TYR A 693 -6.65 -12.92 -52.78
CA TYR A 693 -6.99 -14.05 -51.90
C TYR A 693 -7.61 -15.20 -52.70
N VAL A 694 -7.18 -16.44 -52.44
CA VAL A 694 -7.71 -17.66 -53.07
C VAL A 694 -7.96 -18.72 -51.99
N GLY A 695 -9.20 -19.23 -51.87
CA GLY A 695 -9.58 -20.23 -50.86
C GLY A 695 -10.37 -21.43 -51.40
N THR A 696 -10.38 -22.55 -50.64
CA THR A 696 -11.19 -23.76 -50.87
C THR A 696 -11.95 -24.13 -49.60
N TYR A 697 -13.24 -24.48 -49.69
CA TYR A 697 -14.12 -24.69 -48.52
C TYR A 697 -14.95 -25.98 -48.63
N HIS A 698 -15.13 -26.70 -47.52
CA HIS A 698 -15.97 -27.91 -47.40
C HIS A 698 -16.95 -27.78 -46.21
N PHE A 699 -18.23 -28.12 -46.40
CA PHE A 699 -19.29 -27.95 -45.38
C PHE A 699 -20.20 -29.18 -45.24
N ASN A 700 -20.54 -29.57 -44.01
CA ASN A 700 -21.50 -30.63 -43.69
C ASN A 700 -22.20 -30.35 -42.33
N PHE A 701 -23.40 -30.89 -42.08
CA PHE A 701 -24.09 -30.74 -40.78
C PHE A 701 -24.99 -31.93 -40.41
N THR A 702 -25.29 -32.07 -39.12
CA THR A 702 -26.21 -33.06 -38.54
C THR A 702 -27.17 -32.38 -37.57
N ALA A 703 -28.45 -32.78 -37.52
CA ALA A 703 -29.45 -32.17 -36.64
C ALA A 703 -30.24 -33.21 -35.83
N ASN A 704 -30.64 -32.85 -34.61
CA ASN A 704 -31.50 -33.63 -33.70
C ASN A 704 -32.49 -32.69 -33.02
N GLY A 705 -33.80 -33.00 -33.02
CA GLY A 705 -34.81 -32.07 -32.52
C GLY A 705 -36.19 -32.68 -32.28
N MET A 706 -37.05 -31.90 -31.61
CA MET A 706 -38.47 -32.14 -31.38
C MET A 706 -39.28 -31.06 -32.12
N PHE A 707 -40.38 -31.49 -32.72
CA PHE A 707 -41.38 -30.61 -33.33
C PHE A 707 -42.71 -30.77 -32.61
N VAL A 708 -43.35 -29.65 -32.30
CA VAL A 708 -44.67 -29.60 -31.68
C VAL A 708 -45.59 -28.79 -32.58
N SER A 709 -46.75 -29.35 -32.92
CA SER A 709 -47.81 -28.63 -33.63
C SER A 709 -49.02 -28.58 -32.71
N LEU A 710 -49.56 -27.38 -32.50
CA LEU A 710 -50.68 -27.09 -31.62
C LEU A 710 -51.75 -26.37 -32.44
N LEU A 711 -52.96 -26.93 -32.46
CA LEU A 711 -54.15 -26.27 -33.00
C LEU A 711 -55.06 -25.92 -31.82
N TRP A 712 -55.30 -24.63 -31.61
CA TRP A 712 -56.26 -24.12 -30.66
C TRP A 712 -57.52 -23.67 -31.41
N GLU A 713 -58.62 -24.37 -31.18
CA GLU A 713 -59.93 -24.06 -31.77
C GLU A 713 -60.93 -23.76 -30.64
N PRO A 714 -61.04 -22.49 -30.21
CA PRO A 714 -61.84 -22.11 -29.05
C PRO A 714 -63.36 -22.20 -29.33
N ASN A 715 -63.78 -22.16 -30.60
CA ASN A 715 -65.18 -22.33 -30.98
C ASN A 715 -65.34 -22.93 -32.39
N VAL A 716 -65.60 -24.25 -32.44
CA VAL A 716 -65.85 -25.03 -33.67
C VAL A 716 -67.03 -24.54 -34.55
N SER A 717 -67.79 -23.54 -34.11
CA SER A 717 -68.93 -22.97 -34.83
C SER A 717 -68.61 -21.63 -35.51
N GLN A 718 -67.45 -21.04 -35.24
CA GLN A 718 -67.03 -19.74 -35.75
C GLN A 718 -65.72 -19.92 -36.53
N PRO A 719 -65.73 -19.76 -37.86
CA PRO A 719 -64.50 -19.90 -38.63
C PRO A 719 -63.57 -18.71 -38.39
N PHE A 720 -62.26 -18.95 -38.49
CA PHE A 720 -61.20 -17.93 -38.38
C PHE A 720 -61.00 -17.36 -36.97
N ASP A 721 -61.39 -18.11 -35.92
CA ASP A 721 -61.01 -17.82 -34.53
C ASP A 721 -59.97 -18.81 -33.97
N GLU A 722 -59.39 -19.64 -34.85
CA GLU A 722 -58.38 -20.65 -34.53
C GLU A 722 -56.96 -20.05 -34.54
N LEU A 723 -56.10 -20.59 -33.66
CA LEU A 723 -54.66 -20.34 -33.66
C LEU A 723 -53.92 -21.65 -33.94
N ASN A 724 -53.04 -21.64 -34.93
CA ASN A 724 -52.13 -22.75 -35.21
C ASN A 724 -50.70 -22.35 -34.84
N MET A 725 -50.06 -23.11 -33.98
CA MET A 725 -48.68 -22.89 -33.56
C MET A 725 -47.81 -24.10 -33.94
N ASN A 726 -46.69 -23.84 -34.63
CA ASN A 726 -45.63 -24.83 -34.84
C ASN A 726 -44.39 -24.40 -34.07
N ALA A 727 -43.82 -25.29 -33.27
CA ALA A 727 -42.59 -25.05 -32.53
C ALA A 727 -41.54 -26.13 -32.86
N TRP A 728 -40.28 -25.71 -32.90
CA TRP A 728 -39.12 -26.57 -33.11
C TRP A 728 -38.06 -26.30 -32.06
N MET A 729 -37.42 -27.37 -31.59
CA MET A 729 -36.33 -27.26 -30.62
C MET A 729 -35.33 -28.41 -30.77
N GLY A 730 -34.03 -28.17 -30.54
CA GLY A 730 -32.98 -29.15 -30.75
C GLY A 730 -31.59 -28.55 -30.97
N VAL A 731 -30.67 -29.33 -31.53
CA VAL A 731 -29.32 -28.88 -31.89
C VAL A 731 -28.98 -29.28 -33.32
N SER A 732 -28.17 -28.46 -33.99
CA SER A 732 -27.50 -28.84 -35.24
C SER A 732 -26.00 -28.60 -35.18
N THR A 733 -25.21 -29.64 -35.38
CA THR A 733 -23.74 -29.58 -35.40
C THR A 733 -23.26 -29.44 -36.84
N HIS A 734 -22.47 -28.41 -37.09
CA HIS A 734 -21.90 -28.05 -38.38
C HIS A 734 -20.41 -28.34 -38.38
N TYR A 735 -19.88 -28.67 -39.56
CA TYR A 735 -18.46 -28.94 -39.79
C TYR A 735 -17.99 -28.18 -41.02
N TRP A 736 -16.90 -27.44 -40.87
CA TRP A 736 -16.33 -26.60 -41.91
C TRP A 736 -14.81 -26.77 -41.97
N LYS A 737 -14.28 -27.00 -43.17
CA LYS A 737 -12.82 -26.99 -43.43
C LYS A 737 -12.50 -26.01 -44.53
N TYR A 738 -11.42 -25.26 -44.37
CA TYR A 738 -10.95 -24.25 -45.31
C TYR A 738 -9.43 -24.30 -45.50
N THR A 739 -8.97 -23.79 -46.64
CA THR A 739 -7.54 -23.57 -46.95
C THR A 739 -7.43 -22.35 -47.85
N TRP A 740 -6.48 -21.44 -47.63
CA TRP A 740 -6.32 -20.23 -48.44
C TRP A 740 -4.86 -19.81 -48.70
N ASN A 741 -4.66 -18.91 -49.66
CA ASN A 741 -3.37 -18.27 -49.93
C ASN A 741 -3.60 -16.81 -50.31
N GLU A 742 -2.72 -15.93 -49.83
CA GLU A 742 -2.79 -14.48 -50.00
C GLU A 742 -1.51 -13.90 -50.61
N THR A 743 -1.68 -13.05 -51.62
CA THR A 743 -0.58 -12.40 -52.35
C THR A 743 -0.82 -10.89 -52.45
N TYR A 744 0.20 -10.09 -52.14
CA TYR A 744 0.13 -8.63 -52.22
C TYR A 744 0.98 -8.09 -53.38
N TYR A 745 0.39 -7.18 -54.15
CA TYR A 745 1.06 -6.49 -55.25
C TYR A 745 1.07 -5.00 -54.99
N TRP A 746 2.26 -4.40 -54.94
CA TRP A 746 2.44 -2.98 -54.72
C TRP A 746 2.59 -2.23 -56.05
N TYR A 747 2.00 -1.04 -56.13
CA TYR A 747 2.02 -0.18 -57.30
C TYR A 747 2.36 1.26 -56.88
N TYR A 748 3.12 1.98 -57.71
CA TYR A 748 3.37 3.41 -57.49
C TYR A 748 2.06 4.19 -57.62
N ALA A 749 1.77 5.09 -56.67
CA ALA A 749 0.53 5.87 -56.69
C ALA A 749 0.43 6.83 -57.89
N GLU A 750 1.56 7.36 -58.36
CA GLU A 750 1.61 8.32 -59.48
C GLU A 750 1.08 7.73 -60.81
N ASN A 751 1.37 6.45 -61.07
CA ASN A 751 1.21 5.88 -62.41
C ASN A 751 0.65 4.44 -62.45
N MET A 752 0.35 3.84 -61.30
CA MET A 752 -0.20 2.47 -61.18
C MET A 752 0.65 1.37 -61.82
N SER A 753 1.94 1.63 -62.07
CA SER A 753 2.89 0.58 -62.47
C SER A 753 3.38 -0.20 -61.25
N SER A 754 3.73 -1.47 -61.44
CA SER A 754 4.24 -2.32 -60.35
C SER A 754 5.55 -1.74 -59.80
N VAL A 755 5.69 -1.76 -58.48
CA VAL A 755 6.93 -1.31 -57.83
C VAL A 755 8.12 -2.14 -58.29
N SER A 756 9.29 -1.49 -58.43
CA SER A 756 10.53 -2.21 -58.72
C SER A 756 10.97 -3.03 -57.50
N ARG A 757 11.94 -3.94 -57.72
CA ARG A 757 12.51 -4.72 -56.62
C ARG A 757 13.21 -3.82 -55.60
N GLU A 758 13.93 -2.81 -56.07
CA GLU A 758 14.65 -1.86 -55.22
C GLU A 758 13.69 -1.04 -54.35
N THR A 759 12.54 -0.61 -54.90
CA THR A 759 11.51 0.08 -54.13
C THR A 759 10.82 -0.86 -53.15
N MET A 760 10.57 -2.12 -53.52
CA MET A 760 10.00 -3.09 -52.60
C MET A 760 10.93 -3.39 -51.42
N ASP A 761 12.25 -3.44 -51.66
CA ASP A 761 13.26 -3.60 -50.59
C ASP A 761 13.26 -2.37 -49.67
N MET A 762 13.09 -1.14 -50.21
CA MET A 762 12.90 0.07 -49.42
C MET A 762 11.64 -0.02 -48.55
N ILE A 763 10.48 -0.35 -49.15
CA ILE A 763 9.21 -0.50 -48.43
C ILE A 763 9.34 -1.51 -47.30
N ARG A 764 9.98 -2.66 -47.56
CA ARG A 764 10.29 -3.67 -46.53
C ARG A 764 11.15 -3.10 -45.42
N SER A 765 12.23 -2.39 -45.73
CA SER A 765 13.12 -1.82 -44.72
C SER A 765 12.50 -0.66 -43.92
N THR A 766 11.48 0.00 -44.46
CA THR A 766 10.71 1.03 -43.76
C THR A 766 9.75 0.40 -42.76
N ILE A 767 9.11 -0.70 -43.16
CA ILE A 767 8.04 -1.36 -42.41
C ILE A 767 8.57 -2.42 -41.43
N LEU A 768 9.68 -3.08 -41.74
CA LEU A 768 10.27 -4.18 -40.96
C LEU A 768 11.67 -3.86 -40.44
N ASP A 769 12.06 -4.47 -39.33
CA ASP A 769 13.43 -4.49 -38.76
C ASP A 769 14.34 -5.53 -39.46
N GLU A 770 15.57 -5.70 -38.96
CA GLU A 770 16.55 -6.63 -39.55
C GLU A 770 16.17 -8.11 -39.32
N GLU A 771 15.38 -8.38 -38.30
CA GLU A 771 14.86 -9.68 -37.88
C GLU A 771 13.56 -10.06 -38.61
N GLY A 772 12.94 -9.12 -39.33
CA GLY A 772 11.69 -9.30 -40.07
C GLY A 772 10.42 -8.98 -39.26
N ASN A 773 10.54 -8.37 -38.08
CA ASN A 773 9.40 -7.90 -37.30
C ASN A 773 8.98 -6.49 -37.74
N PRO A 774 7.71 -6.10 -37.54
CA PRO A 774 7.24 -4.74 -37.83
C PRO A 774 7.94 -3.70 -36.96
N LYS A 775 8.38 -2.59 -37.57
CA LYS A 775 8.89 -1.41 -36.87
C LYS A 775 7.76 -0.66 -36.15
N PRO A 776 8.08 0.13 -35.09
CA PRO A 776 7.09 0.93 -34.39
C PRO A 776 6.25 1.80 -35.33
N GLY A 777 4.93 1.68 -35.23
CA GLY A 777 3.95 2.42 -36.03
C GLY A 777 3.50 1.75 -37.33
N TYR A 778 4.09 0.63 -37.74
CA TYR A 778 3.79 -0.05 -39.02
C TYR A 778 3.09 -1.41 -38.90
N TRP A 779 2.74 -1.84 -37.68
CA TRP A 779 2.20 -3.18 -37.39
C TRP A 779 1.00 -3.58 -38.26
N GLU A 780 0.11 -2.62 -38.56
CA GLU A 780 -1.12 -2.86 -39.34
C GLU A 780 -0.87 -3.15 -40.83
N ILE A 781 0.24 -2.65 -41.39
CA ILE A 781 0.55 -2.81 -42.82
C ILE A 781 1.70 -3.78 -43.08
N ALA A 782 2.35 -4.27 -42.02
CA ALA A 782 3.50 -5.16 -42.11
C ALA A 782 3.20 -6.49 -42.81
N MET A 783 1.97 -6.99 -42.72
CA MET A 783 1.58 -8.19 -43.47
C MET A 783 1.62 -7.99 -44.98
N MET A 784 1.45 -6.75 -45.47
CA MET A 784 1.30 -6.47 -46.90
C MET A 784 2.63 -6.59 -47.66
N VAL A 785 3.77 -6.66 -46.97
CA VAL A 785 5.08 -6.73 -47.62
C VAL A 785 5.56 -8.15 -47.92
N GLU A 786 4.81 -9.17 -47.47
CA GLU A 786 5.11 -10.59 -47.67
C GLU A 786 3.88 -11.41 -48.09
N ASN A 787 4.06 -12.38 -48.98
CA ASN A 787 2.98 -13.30 -49.38
C ASN A 787 2.84 -14.39 -48.33
N ARG A 788 1.60 -14.82 -48.04
CA ARG A 788 1.32 -15.82 -46.99
C ARG A 788 0.42 -16.94 -47.48
N SER A 789 0.84 -18.17 -47.24
CA SER A 789 0.06 -19.38 -47.42
C SER A 789 -0.63 -19.81 -46.12
N TRP A 790 -1.61 -20.71 -46.22
CA TRP A 790 -2.24 -21.30 -45.04
C TRP A 790 -1.23 -22.04 -44.15
N GLU A 791 -0.22 -22.67 -44.75
CA GLU A 791 0.87 -23.32 -44.03
C GLU A 791 1.67 -22.32 -43.17
N ASP A 792 1.93 -21.11 -43.68
CA ASP A 792 2.65 -20.07 -42.94
C ASP A 792 1.84 -19.57 -41.74
N ILE A 793 0.50 -19.50 -41.87
CA ILE A 793 -0.39 -19.12 -40.77
C ILE A 793 -0.48 -20.21 -39.71
N LEU A 794 -0.51 -21.50 -40.10
CA LEU A 794 -0.47 -22.62 -39.17
C LEU A 794 0.87 -22.72 -38.41
N GLU A 795 1.98 -22.32 -39.03
CA GLU A 795 3.27 -22.19 -38.35
C GLU A 795 3.25 -21.02 -37.35
N MET A 796 2.77 -19.85 -37.77
CA MET A 796 2.60 -18.69 -36.89
C MET A 796 1.69 -18.97 -35.69
N ALA A 797 0.56 -19.65 -35.91
CA ALA A 797 -0.35 -20.05 -34.84
C ALA A 797 0.33 -20.98 -33.82
N ARG A 798 1.22 -21.87 -34.28
CA ARG A 798 2.01 -22.75 -33.39
C ARG A 798 3.08 -21.98 -32.61
N GLU A 799 3.75 -21.02 -33.24
CA GLU A 799 4.74 -20.16 -32.57
C GLU A 799 4.10 -19.21 -31.54
N LYS A 800 2.93 -18.67 -31.88
CA LYS A 800 2.21 -17.66 -31.07
C LYS A 800 1.19 -18.26 -30.10
N GLY A 801 0.97 -19.57 -30.13
CA GLY A 801 0.02 -20.26 -29.24
C GLY A 801 -1.46 -19.95 -29.56
N TRP A 802 -1.79 -19.69 -30.83
CA TRP A 802 -3.18 -19.47 -31.27
C TRP A 802 -3.89 -20.82 -31.45
N ASP A 803 -4.50 -21.30 -30.38
CA ASP A 803 -5.20 -22.58 -30.30
C ASP A 803 -6.48 -22.66 -31.14
N TRP A 804 -7.11 -21.52 -31.47
CA TRP A 804 -8.29 -21.46 -32.35
C TRP A 804 -7.97 -21.62 -33.85
N ILE A 805 -6.69 -21.56 -34.26
CA ILE A 805 -6.26 -21.74 -35.66
C ILE A 805 -5.64 -23.12 -35.87
N SER A 806 -6.30 -23.97 -36.67
CA SER A 806 -5.82 -25.33 -36.96
C SER A 806 -6.23 -25.82 -38.35
N ASP A 807 -5.58 -26.89 -38.85
CA ASP A 807 -5.94 -27.56 -40.12
C ASP A 807 -7.08 -28.59 -39.97
N GLU A 808 -7.68 -28.66 -38.78
CA GLU A 808 -8.81 -29.56 -38.52
C GLU A 808 -10.14 -28.96 -39.02
N TYR A 809 -11.21 -29.76 -38.99
CA TYR A 809 -12.54 -29.21 -39.23
C TYR A 809 -12.92 -28.31 -38.07
N GLN A 810 -13.27 -27.06 -38.37
CA GLN A 810 -13.98 -26.20 -37.44
C GLN A 810 -15.39 -26.72 -37.27
N SER A 811 -15.82 -26.96 -36.05
CA SER A 811 -17.17 -27.42 -35.74
C SER A 811 -17.86 -26.50 -34.77
N TRP A 812 -19.13 -26.22 -35.02
CA TRP A 812 -19.98 -25.51 -34.06
C TRP A 812 -21.36 -26.17 -34.00
N THR A 813 -21.99 -26.05 -32.85
CA THR A 813 -23.35 -26.49 -32.58
C THR A 813 -24.27 -25.28 -32.50
N TRP A 814 -25.29 -25.26 -33.35
CA TRP A 814 -26.35 -24.27 -33.30
C TRP A 814 -27.51 -24.77 -32.43
N ILE A 815 -27.93 -23.92 -31.49
CA ILE A 815 -29.14 -24.13 -30.69
C ILE A 815 -30.32 -23.82 -31.60
N TRP A 816 -31.09 -24.85 -31.92
CA TRP A 816 -32.28 -24.71 -32.74
C TRP A 816 -33.46 -24.55 -31.80
N PHE A 817 -34.03 -23.35 -31.66
CA PHE A 817 -35.22 -23.09 -30.85
C PHE A 817 -36.05 -21.99 -31.49
N GLY A 818 -37.34 -22.25 -31.71
CA GLY A 818 -38.25 -21.26 -32.26
C GLY A 818 -39.67 -21.78 -32.38
N PHE A 819 -40.59 -20.85 -32.62
CA PHE A 819 -41.98 -21.16 -32.89
C PHE A 819 -42.60 -20.12 -33.81
N GLU A 820 -43.65 -20.53 -34.51
CA GLU A 820 -44.45 -19.68 -35.36
C GLU A 820 -45.93 -19.86 -35.05
N GLN A 821 -46.69 -18.78 -35.20
CA GLN A 821 -48.12 -18.72 -34.94
C GLN A 821 -48.84 -18.23 -36.19
N PHE A 822 -49.99 -18.84 -36.47
CA PHE A 822 -50.87 -18.48 -37.56
C PHE A 822 -52.27 -18.26 -37.00
N TYR A 823 -52.79 -17.04 -37.13
CA TYR A 823 -54.11 -16.68 -36.64
C TYR A 823 -54.70 -15.51 -37.44
N HIS A 824 -55.98 -15.20 -37.18
CA HIS A 824 -56.65 -14.05 -37.74
C HIS A 824 -56.97 -13.04 -36.63
N ALA A 825 -56.81 -11.75 -36.93
CA ALA A 825 -57.22 -10.66 -36.04
C ALA A 825 -58.31 -9.82 -36.72
N SER A 826 -59.36 -9.47 -35.98
CA SER A 826 -60.47 -8.64 -36.49
C SER A 826 -60.63 -7.33 -35.70
N TRP A 827 -60.97 -6.25 -36.39
CA TRP A 827 -61.18 -4.92 -35.77
C TRP A 827 -62.27 -4.13 -36.51
N HIS A 828 -62.75 -3.05 -35.88
CA HIS A 828 -63.66 -2.11 -36.50
C HIS A 828 -62.91 -0.92 -37.10
N GLU A 829 -63.18 -0.64 -38.38
CA GLU A 829 -62.75 0.59 -39.03
C GLU A 829 -63.91 1.17 -39.83
N ASN A 830 -64.22 2.45 -39.65
CA ASN A 830 -65.29 3.15 -40.40
C ASN A 830 -66.67 2.44 -40.39
N ASN A 831 -67.07 1.84 -39.25
CA ASN A 831 -68.29 1.00 -39.11
C ASN A 831 -68.34 -0.24 -40.02
N THR A 832 -67.18 -0.77 -40.40
CA THR A 832 -67.05 -2.05 -41.13
C THR A 832 -66.06 -2.98 -40.43
N ASP A 833 -66.36 -4.28 -40.46
CA ASP A 833 -65.47 -5.31 -39.92
C ASP A 833 -64.29 -5.52 -40.87
N GLN A 834 -63.09 -5.36 -40.35
CA GLN A 834 -61.85 -5.67 -41.04
C GLN A 834 -61.21 -6.90 -40.39
N TRP A 835 -60.42 -7.64 -41.17
CA TRP A 835 -59.64 -8.77 -40.67
C TRP A 835 -58.33 -8.93 -41.44
N ALA A 836 -57.30 -9.45 -40.77
CA ALA A 836 -56.01 -9.75 -41.38
C ALA A 836 -55.51 -11.13 -40.93
N TYR A 837 -54.79 -11.81 -41.82
CA TYR A 837 -54.01 -13.00 -41.47
C TYR A 837 -52.68 -12.57 -40.88
N ILE A 838 -52.30 -13.20 -39.76
CA ILE A 838 -51.06 -12.93 -39.04
C ILE A 838 -50.24 -14.22 -38.98
N ALA A 839 -49.01 -14.18 -39.50
CA ALA A 839 -48.00 -15.21 -39.34
C ALA A 839 -46.79 -14.63 -38.60
N LEU A 840 -46.63 -14.98 -37.33
CA LEU A 840 -45.62 -14.42 -36.45
C LEU A 840 -44.65 -15.51 -35.99
N ARG A 841 -43.37 -15.34 -36.27
CA ARG A 841 -42.31 -16.32 -35.98
C ARG A 841 -41.23 -15.71 -35.10
N TYR A 842 -40.82 -16.48 -34.10
CA TYR A 842 -39.73 -16.19 -33.18
C TYR A 842 -38.69 -17.29 -33.29
N GLU A 843 -37.42 -16.93 -33.47
CA GLU A 843 -36.32 -17.89 -33.60
C GLU A 843 -35.08 -17.40 -32.85
N TYR A 844 -34.43 -18.27 -32.10
CA TYR A 844 -33.19 -17.96 -31.40
C TYR A 844 -32.14 -17.39 -32.38
N ALA A 845 -31.55 -16.24 -32.04
CA ALA A 845 -30.61 -15.51 -32.89
C ALA A 845 -29.17 -15.49 -32.35
N GLY A 846 -28.96 -15.98 -31.13
CA GLY A 846 -27.64 -16.07 -30.53
C GLY A 846 -27.60 -15.60 -29.08
N LEU A 847 -26.42 -15.74 -28.49
CA LEU A 847 -26.10 -15.37 -27.13
C LEU A 847 -24.92 -14.40 -27.16
N TYR A 848 -25.12 -13.21 -26.60
CA TYR A 848 -24.21 -12.08 -26.72
C TYR A 848 -23.75 -11.57 -25.37
N ILE A 849 -22.51 -11.10 -25.32
CA ILE A 849 -21.93 -10.44 -24.15
C ILE A 849 -21.73 -8.97 -24.51
N PHE A 850 -22.23 -8.06 -23.67
CA PHE A 850 -22.18 -6.62 -23.92
C PHE A 850 -21.72 -5.85 -22.69
N ASN A 851 -21.20 -4.66 -22.91
CA ASN A 851 -20.86 -3.71 -21.85
C ASN A 851 -21.93 -2.62 -21.83
N ASP A 852 -22.71 -2.57 -20.77
CA ASP A 852 -23.82 -1.63 -20.60
C ASP A 852 -23.28 -0.24 -20.26
N THR A 853 -23.11 0.59 -21.29
CA THR A 853 -22.40 1.87 -21.16
C THR A 853 -23.30 3.01 -20.70
N ASP A 854 -24.60 2.92 -20.94
CA ASP A 854 -25.61 3.88 -20.48
C ASP A 854 -26.36 3.43 -19.22
N GLY A 855 -26.15 2.18 -18.79
CA GLY A 855 -26.69 1.62 -17.56
C GLY A 855 -28.17 1.28 -17.66
N ASP A 856 -28.70 1.15 -18.88
CA ASP A 856 -30.12 0.87 -19.12
C ASP A 856 -30.44 -0.62 -19.05
N GLY A 857 -29.42 -1.49 -19.00
CA GLY A 857 -29.51 -2.95 -18.91
C GLY A 857 -29.94 -3.65 -20.20
N ILE A 858 -29.91 -2.94 -21.33
CA ILE A 858 -30.35 -3.40 -22.65
C ILE A 858 -29.16 -3.38 -23.61
N MET A 859 -29.03 -4.42 -24.42
CA MET A 859 -27.90 -4.53 -25.34
C MET A 859 -28.08 -3.62 -26.56
N ASN A 860 -27.29 -2.55 -26.65
CA ASN A 860 -27.17 -1.75 -27.86
C ASN A 860 -26.15 -2.31 -28.85
N LYS A 861 -26.30 -1.98 -30.14
CA LYS A 861 -25.38 -2.43 -31.20
C LYS A 861 -23.91 -2.07 -30.94
N ASN A 862 -23.66 -0.91 -30.35
CA ASN A 862 -22.30 -0.42 -30.09
C ASN A 862 -21.71 -0.97 -28.77
N GLU A 863 -22.52 -1.67 -27.99
CA GLU A 863 -22.17 -2.23 -26.68
C GLU A 863 -21.80 -3.71 -26.76
N ILE A 864 -22.16 -4.37 -27.88
CA ILE A 864 -21.81 -5.76 -28.13
C ILE A 864 -20.30 -5.90 -28.11
N THR A 865 -19.80 -6.68 -27.16
CA THR A 865 -18.37 -6.97 -27.06
C THR A 865 -18.06 -8.32 -27.67
N HIS A 866 -18.90 -9.34 -27.43
CA HIS A 866 -18.68 -10.72 -27.89
C HIS A 866 -20.00 -11.41 -28.25
N TYR A 867 -19.90 -12.49 -29.03
CA TYR A 867 -20.96 -13.48 -29.21
C TYR A 867 -20.45 -14.88 -28.87
N PHE A 868 -21.33 -15.73 -28.37
CA PHE A 868 -21.03 -17.10 -28.01
C PHE A 868 -21.54 -18.07 -29.07
N MET A 869 -20.66 -18.96 -29.49
CA MET A 869 -21.00 -20.06 -30.38
C MET A 869 -20.74 -21.38 -29.66
N PRO A 870 -21.77 -22.21 -29.41
CA PRO A 870 -21.55 -23.55 -28.89
C PRO A 870 -20.71 -24.38 -29.86
N ASN A 871 -19.82 -25.20 -29.34
CA ASN A 871 -19.06 -26.22 -30.06
C ASN A 871 -19.75 -27.58 -29.92
N SER A 872 -20.19 -27.90 -28.70
CA SER A 872 -20.88 -29.16 -28.38
C SER A 872 -21.90 -28.98 -27.25
N VAL A 873 -22.92 -29.83 -27.24
CA VAL A 873 -23.83 -30.02 -26.09
C VAL A 873 -23.76 -31.49 -25.70
N GLU A 874 -23.44 -31.79 -24.43
CA GLU A 874 -23.26 -33.18 -23.99
C GLU A 874 -24.58 -33.95 -23.94
N ASN A 875 -25.64 -33.32 -23.44
CA ASN A 875 -26.95 -33.95 -23.32
C ASN A 875 -28.09 -32.98 -23.64
N ILE A 876 -29.16 -33.50 -24.25
CA ILE A 876 -30.40 -32.74 -24.48
C ILE A 876 -31.58 -33.49 -23.89
N THR A 877 -32.42 -32.78 -23.16
CA THR A 877 -33.64 -33.31 -22.55
C THR A 877 -34.86 -32.56 -23.07
N PHE A 878 -35.73 -33.26 -23.80
CA PHE A 878 -36.98 -32.68 -24.30
C PHE A 878 -38.09 -32.82 -23.25
N MET A 879 -38.76 -31.71 -22.95
CA MET A 879 -40.00 -31.66 -22.18
C MET A 879 -41.17 -31.74 -23.16
N THR A 880 -41.83 -32.90 -23.23
CA THR A 880 -42.89 -33.13 -24.24
C THR A 880 -44.24 -32.58 -23.74
N PRO A 881 -45.10 -32.06 -24.64
CA PRO A 881 -46.41 -31.52 -24.25
C PRO A 881 -47.38 -32.59 -23.70
N GLY A 882 -47.13 -33.87 -23.96
CA GLY A 882 -47.95 -34.98 -23.48
C GLY A 882 -47.64 -35.46 -22.07
N GLU A 883 -46.45 -35.18 -21.57
CA GLU A 883 -45.98 -35.68 -20.27
C GLU A 883 -46.87 -35.22 -19.09
N PRO A 884 -47.30 -33.95 -18.99
CA PRO A 884 -48.23 -33.50 -17.94
C PRO A 884 -49.59 -34.22 -17.96
N PHE A 885 -49.99 -34.75 -19.12
CA PHE A 885 -51.25 -35.45 -19.33
C PHE A 885 -51.10 -36.98 -19.35
N GLY A 886 -49.94 -37.51 -18.94
CA GLY A 886 -49.65 -38.94 -18.84
C GLY A 886 -49.34 -39.63 -20.18
N ASN A 887 -49.01 -38.89 -21.23
CA ASN A 887 -48.56 -39.42 -22.52
C ASN A 887 -47.04 -39.29 -22.67
N TYR A 888 -46.32 -40.40 -22.43
CA TYR A 888 -44.86 -40.47 -22.49
C TYR A 888 -44.30 -40.99 -23.83
N ASN A 889 -45.11 -41.01 -24.89
CA ASN A 889 -44.65 -41.46 -26.21
C ASN A 889 -43.77 -40.39 -26.88
N ARG A 890 -42.70 -40.82 -27.56
CA ARG A 890 -41.77 -39.91 -28.29
C ARG A 890 -42.44 -39.13 -29.43
N THR A 891 -43.55 -39.62 -29.96
CA THR A 891 -44.37 -39.00 -31.01
C THR A 891 -45.83 -39.36 -30.76
N GLY A 892 -46.76 -38.44 -31.02
CA GLY A 892 -48.20 -38.71 -30.88
C GLY A 892 -49.02 -37.43 -30.90
N GLU A 893 -50.31 -37.56 -30.58
CA GLU A 893 -51.28 -36.48 -30.46
C GLU A 893 -52.03 -36.60 -29.12
N ILE A 894 -52.48 -35.48 -28.57
CA ILE A 894 -53.36 -35.40 -27.40
C ILE A 894 -54.43 -34.33 -27.67
N ILE A 895 -55.62 -34.48 -27.09
CA ILE A 895 -56.68 -33.48 -27.11
C ILE A 895 -57.01 -33.15 -25.66
N VAL A 896 -57.05 -31.86 -25.35
CA VAL A 896 -57.24 -31.30 -24.01
C VAL A 896 -58.29 -30.17 -24.09
N PRO A 897 -58.93 -29.78 -22.97
CA PRO A 897 -59.80 -28.60 -22.94
C PRO A 897 -59.08 -27.34 -23.45
N GLY A 898 -59.84 -26.44 -24.11
CA GLY A 898 -59.29 -25.27 -24.80
C GLY A 898 -58.76 -24.16 -23.88
N ASP A 899 -58.92 -24.31 -22.57
CA ASP A 899 -58.40 -23.45 -21.50
C ASP A 899 -57.33 -24.16 -20.64
N GLU A 900 -56.80 -25.31 -21.06
CA GLU A 900 -55.65 -25.93 -20.39
C GLU A 900 -54.32 -25.30 -20.80
N GLU A 901 -53.37 -25.24 -19.86
CA GLU A 901 -52.00 -24.81 -20.11
C GLU A 901 -51.19 -25.93 -20.77
N ILE A 902 -50.54 -25.63 -21.90
CA ILE A 902 -49.68 -26.58 -22.62
C ILE A 902 -48.24 -26.11 -22.54
N SER A 903 -47.44 -26.79 -21.72
CA SER A 903 -46.01 -26.49 -21.60
C SER A 903 -45.14 -27.57 -22.26
N PHE A 904 -44.11 -27.15 -22.98
CA PHE A 904 -43.10 -28.03 -23.59
C PHE A 904 -41.80 -27.25 -23.82
N GLY A 905 -40.67 -27.95 -24.01
CA GLY A 905 -39.40 -27.26 -24.12
C GLY A 905 -38.19 -28.18 -24.20
N ILE A 906 -37.01 -27.62 -23.97
CA ILE A 906 -35.73 -28.30 -24.05
C ILE A 906 -34.75 -27.80 -23.00
N ILE A 907 -33.96 -28.72 -22.46
CA ILE A 907 -32.80 -28.44 -21.61
C ILE A 907 -31.56 -28.94 -22.34
N TYR A 908 -30.52 -28.12 -22.37
CA TYR A 908 -29.19 -28.41 -22.89
C TYR A 908 -28.24 -28.49 -21.70
N ASP A 909 -27.63 -29.63 -21.43
CA ASP A 909 -26.67 -29.81 -20.34
C ASP A 909 -25.23 -29.76 -20.89
N SER A 910 -24.35 -29.10 -20.14
CA SER A 910 -22.90 -29.00 -20.37
C SER A 910 -22.56 -28.58 -21.80
N ILE A 911 -22.75 -27.30 -22.05
CA ILE A 911 -22.55 -26.65 -23.35
C ILE A 911 -21.12 -26.13 -23.39
N ASN A 912 -20.27 -26.74 -24.20
CA ASN A 912 -18.93 -26.19 -24.46
C ASN A 912 -19.00 -25.36 -25.74
N GLY A 913 -18.37 -24.20 -25.75
CA GLY A 913 -18.36 -23.30 -26.90
C GLY A 913 -17.20 -22.31 -26.84
N THR A 914 -17.26 -21.33 -27.71
CA THR A 914 -16.24 -20.29 -27.83
C THR A 914 -16.93 -18.93 -27.89
N THR A 915 -16.44 -17.99 -27.09
CA THR A 915 -16.79 -16.57 -27.21
C THR A 915 -15.87 -15.90 -28.21
N PHE A 916 -16.45 -15.14 -29.13
CA PHE A 916 -15.71 -14.39 -30.15
C PHE A 916 -15.91 -12.90 -29.94
N PRO A 917 -14.85 -12.08 -30.02
CA PRO A 917 -14.99 -10.64 -30.10
C PRO A 917 -15.89 -10.27 -31.30
N ALA A 918 -16.78 -9.30 -31.08
CA ALA A 918 -17.86 -8.94 -31.99
C ALA A 918 -17.46 -7.95 -33.10
N ASP A 919 -16.18 -7.53 -33.12
CA ASP A 919 -15.58 -6.77 -34.22
C ASP A 919 -15.52 -7.58 -35.53
N HIS A 920 -15.55 -8.90 -35.42
CA HIS A 920 -15.39 -9.82 -36.53
C HIS A 920 -16.40 -10.98 -36.50
N SER A 921 -16.86 -11.40 -37.69
CA SER A 921 -17.73 -12.59 -37.83
C SER A 921 -16.95 -13.88 -37.58
N ILE A 922 -17.65 -14.98 -37.28
CA ILE A 922 -17.01 -16.29 -37.04
C ILE A 922 -16.19 -16.77 -38.24
N TRP A 923 -16.62 -16.39 -39.44
CA TRP A 923 -15.91 -16.69 -40.68
C TRP A 923 -14.57 -15.97 -40.78
N TRP A 924 -14.46 -14.79 -40.17
CA TRP A 924 -13.22 -14.01 -40.17
C TRP A 924 -12.19 -14.64 -39.24
N TRP A 925 -12.61 -15.07 -38.03
CA TRP A 925 -11.73 -15.69 -37.04
C TRP A 925 -11.07 -16.99 -37.51
N TYR A 926 -11.72 -17.68 -38.44
CA TYR A 926 -11.24 -18.95 -38.96
C TYR A 926 -10.73 -18.80 -40.40
N GLY A 927 -11.55 -18.33 -41.34
CA GLY A 927 -11.19 -18.24 -42.76
C GLY A 927 -10.85 -16.85 -43.28
N GLY A 928 -10.79 -15.85 -42.39
CA GLY A 928 -10.59 -14.44 -42.71
C GLY A 928 -9.15 -14.03 -42.92
N GLU A 929 -8.97 -12.71 -42.94
CA GLU A 929 -7.71 -12.02 -43.24
C GLU A 929 -6.57 -12.45 -42.31
N ALA A 930 -5.32 -12.25 -42.73
CA ALA A 930 -4.19 -12.56 -41.86
C ALA A 930 -4.32 -11.82 -40.51
N LEU A 931 -4.40 -12.59 -39.42
CA LEU A 931 -4.43 -12.09 -38.04
C LEU A 931 -3.24 -11.16 -37.83
N SER A 932 -3.51 -9.86 -37.76
CA SER A 932 -2.51 -8.79 -37.67
C SER A 932 -3.06 -7.62 -36.87
N GLY A 933 -2.19 -6.80 -36.28
CA GLY A 933 -2.58 -5.59 -35.55
C GLY A 933 -2.90 -5.78 -34.06
N SER A 934 -2.80 -6.98 -33.50
CA SER A 934 -2.93 -7.27 -32.06
C SER A 934 -2.02 -8.43 -31.64
N ASP A 935 -1.71 -8.53 -30.35
CA ASP A 935 -0.95 -9.65 -29.77
C ASP A 935 -1.83 -10.87 -29.44
N PHE A 936 -3.16 -10.72 -29.53
CA PHE A 936 -4.17 -11.75 -29.27
C PHE A 936 -3.98 -12.46 -27.91
N ASN A 937 -3.55 -11.73 -26.87
CA ASN A 937 -3.28 -12.29 -25.55
C ASN A 937 -4.40 -12.09 -24.52
N THR A 938 -5.40 -11.27 -24.85
CA THR A 938 -6.50 -10.94 -23.93
C THR A 938 -7.84 -11.47 -24.41
N PHE A 939 -8.82 -11.55 -23.49
CA PHE A 939 -10.20 -11.93 -23.80
C PHE A 939 -10.83 -11.06 -24.90
N ASN A 940 -10.56 -9.75 -24.90
CA ASN A 940 -11.13 -8.81 -25.88
C ASN A 940 -10.51 -8.92 -27.27
N THR A 941 -9.37 -9.58 -27.40
CA THR A 941 -8.59 -9.58 -28.62
C THR A 941 -8.61 -10.91 -29.34
N ARG A 942 -9.23 -11.97 -28.79
CA ARG A 942 -9.18 -13.32 -29.38
C ARG A 942 -10.41 -14.17 -29.05
N PRO A 943 -10.68 -15.25 -29.80
CA PRO A 943 -11.65 -16.27 -29.41
C PRO A 943 -11.20 -17.00 -28.14
N VAL A 944 -12.11 -17.19 -27.20
CA VAL A 944 -11.81 -17.87 -25.92
C VAL A 944 -12.85 -18.94 -25.67
N ASP A 945 -12.38 -20.15 -25.33
CA ASP A 945 -13.26 -21.26 -24.99
C ASP A 945 -13.97 -21.02 -23.67
N VAL A 946 -15.23 -21.41 -23.64
CA VAL A 946 -16.15 -21.23 -22.51
C VAL A 946 -17.05 -22.44 -22.40
N SER A 947 -17.33 -22.90 -21.18
CA SER A 947 -18.42 -23.83 -20.92
C SER A 947 -19.58 -23.18 -20.16
N ILE A 948 -20.81 -23.53 -20.50
CA ILE A 948 -22.03 -23.18 -19.78
C ILE A 948 -22.59 -24.48 -19.19
N ASP A 949 -22.86 -24.51 -17.89
CA ASP A 949 -23.33 -25.71 -17.20
C ASP A 949 -24.68 -26.24 -17.74
N PHE A 950 -25.65 -25.37 -18.03
CA PHE A 950 -26.88 -25.69 -18.75
C PHE A 950 -27.60 -24.47 -19.34
N MET A 951 -28.47 -24.72 -20.33
CA MET A 951 -29.47 -23.77 -20.83
C MET A 951 -30.84 -24.43 -20.91
N MET A 952 -31.90 -23.68 -20.65
CA MET A 952 -33.29 -24.15 -20.78
C MET A 952 -34.12 -23.16 -21.58
N PHE A 953 -34.96 -23.69 -22.47
CA PHE A 953 -36.05 -22.94 -23.08
C PHE A 953 -37.34 -23.73 -22.94
N LYS A 954 -38.37 -23.12 -22.35
CA LYS A 954 -39.66 -23.74 -22.11
C LYS A 954 -40.78 -22.82 -22.55
N LEU A 955 -41.60 -23.31 -23.47
CA LEU A 955 -42.75 -22.61 -24.01
C LEU A 955 -43.99 -23.03 -23.25
N HIS A 956 -44.84 -22.06 -22.90
CA HIS A 956 -46.16 -22.26 -22.33
C HIS A 956 -47.19 -21.63 -23.26
N PHE A 957 -48.21 -22.39 -23.62
CA PHE A 957 -49.35 -21.89 -24.39
C PHE A 957 -50.62 -21.97 -23.53
N GLN A 958 -51.40 -20.89 -23.51
CA GLN A 958 -52.65 -20.81 -22.76
C GLN A 958 -53.70 -20.03 -23.57
N GLY A 959 -54.83 -20.66 -23.89
CA GLY A 959 -55.95 -19.99 -24.55
C GLY A 959 -56.96 -19.39 -23.58
N ASN A 960 -57.55 -18.23 -23.91
CA ASN A 960 -58.69 -17.65 -23.19
C ASN A 960 -59.99 -17.88 -23.97
N LEU A 961 -60.93 -18.64 -23.40
CA LEU A 961 -62.20 -18.95 -24.07
C LEU A 961 -63.19 -17.76 -24.10
N THR A 962 -62.92 -16.70 -23.34
CA THR A 962 -63.75 -15.48 -23.29
C THR A 962 -63.49 -14.62 -24.52
N ALA A 963 -64.53 -14.37 -25.31
CA ALA A 963 -64.42 -13.48 -26.47
C ALA A 963 -64.70 -12.02 -26.11
N ASP A 964 -64.06 -11.10 -26.83
CA ASP A 964 -64.33 -9.66 -26.76
C ASP A 964 -65.64 -9.27 -27.49
N GLU A 965 -65.93 -7.96 -27.57
CA GLU A 965 -67.13 -7.44 -28.23
C GLU A 965 -67.19 -7.72 -29.76
N LEU A 966 -66.05 -8.06 -30.37
CA LEU A 966 -65.89 -8.38 -31.79
C LEU A 966 -65.80 -9.89 -32.05
N GLY A 967 -65.77 -10.71 -31.00
CA GLY A 967 -65.62 -12.16 -31.09
C GLY A 967 -64.17 -12.65 -31.16
N ASN A 968 -63.18 -11.78 -30.97
CA ASN A 968 -61.77 -12.17 -30.84
C ASN A 968 -61.53 -12.82 -29.48
N ARG A 969 -60.57 -13.74 -29.41
CA ARG A 969 -60.11 -14.35 -28.16
C ARG A 969 -58.60 -14.24 -28.05
N GLU A 970 -58.13 -14.07 -26.83
CA GLU A 970 -56.70 -13.93 -26.55
C GLU A 970 -56.08 -15.31 -26.30
N ALA A 971 -54.86 -15.50 -26.81
CA ALA A 971 -53.98 -16.60 -26.43
C ALA A 971 -52.68 -16.00 -25.92
N TYR A 972 -52.10 -16.61 -24.89
CA TYR A 972 -50.86 -16.17 -24.27
C TYR A 972 -49.78 -17.22 -24.51
N ILE A 973 -48.60 -16.77 -24.92
CA ILE A 973 -47.42 -17.61 -25.09
C ILE A 973 -46.28 -17.09 -24.24
N LYS A 974 -45.87 -17.88 -23.25
CA LYS A 974 -44.72 -17.55 -22.40
C LYS A 974 -43.51 -18.37 -22.79
N ILE A 975 -42.33 -17.76 -22.77
CA ILE A 975 -41.03 -18.42 -22.87
C ILE A 975 -40.31 -18.25 -21.53
N ASP A 976 -40.16 -19.34 -20.79
CA ASP A 976 -39.22 -19.40 -19.67
C ASP A 976 -37.85 -19.76 -20.24
N GLN A 977 -36.85 -18.91 -20.00
CA GLN A 977 -35.49 -19.11 -20.47
C GLN A 977 -34.48 -19.04 -19.33
N TYR A 978 -33.47 -19.90 -19.38
CA TYR A 978 -32.41 -19.96 -18.37
C TYR A 978 -31.05 -20.18 -19.01
N VAL A 979 -30.04 -19.45 -18.54
CA VAL A 979 -28.63 -19.68 -18.84
C VAL A 979 -27.90 -19.80 -17.51
N GLY A 980 -27.23 -20.92 -17.30
CA GLY A 980 -26.49 -21.14 -16.07
C GLY A 980 -25.06 -20.59 -16.13
N ASP A 981 -24.21 -21.15 -15.28
CA ASP A 981 -22.89 -20.67 -14.97
C ASP A 981 -21.89 -20.85 -16.12
N TRP A 982 -21.13 -19.78 -16.39
CA TRP A 982 -20.07 -19.76 -17.39
C TRP A 982 -18.73 -20.08 -16.76
N ASP A 983 -17.92 -20.92 -17.38
CA ASP A 983 -16.51 -21.12 -17.02
C ASP A 983 -15.64 -20.72 -18.23
N VAL A 984 -14.74 -19.76 -18.01
CA VAL A 984 -13.93 -19.15 -19.07
C VAL A 984 -12.54 -19.74 -19.02
N MET A 985 -12.11 -20.37 -20.12
CA MET A 985 -10.84 -21.08 -20.21
C MET A 985 -9.68 -20.10 -20.52
N LEU A 986 -9.45 -19.16 -19.58
CA LEU A 986 -8.38 -18.17 -19.61
C LEU A 986 -7.80 -18.02 -18.19
N SER A 987 -6.54 -17.57 -18.05
CA SER A 987 -5.84 -17.48 -16.75
C SER A 987 -6.54 -16.63 -15.68
N ARG A 988 -7.39 -15.69 -16.10
CA ARG A 988 -8.21 -14.83 -15.22
C ARG A 988 -9.64 -15.35 -15.01
N GLY A 989 -10.01 -16.48 -15.64
CA GLY A 989 -11.31 -17.11 -15.50
C GLY A 989 -12.47 -16.13 -15.70
N ARG A 990 -13.44 -16.15 -14.79
CA ARG A 990 -14.63 -15.29 -14.81
C ARG A 990 -14.34 -13.79 -14.62
N GLU A 991 -13.17 -13.40 -14.12
CA GLU A 991 -12.83 -11.97 -13.91
C GLU A 991 -12.87 -11.17 -15.20
N VAL A 992 -12.59 -11.79 -16.35
CA VAL A 992 -12.57 -11.07 -17.64
C VAL A 992 -13.94 -10.60 -18.11
N LEU A 993 -14.99 -11.16 -17.51
CA LEU A 993 -16.36 -10.80 -17.76
C LEU A 993 -16.86 -9.71 -16.80
N GLU A 994 -16.08 -9.29 -15.79
CA GLU A 994 -16.48 -8.21 -14.86
C GLU A 994 -17.03 -6.98 -15.61
N ASN A 995 -18.13 -6.42 -15.09
CA ASN A 995 -18.88 -5.31 -15.70
C ASN A 995 -19.44 -5.61 -17.10
N ARG A 996 -19.69 -6.88 -17.43
CA ARG A 996 -20.40 -7.27 -18.66
C ARG A 996 -21.72 -7.96 -18.36
N SER A 997 -22.64 -7.81 -19.29
CA SER A 997 -24.00 -8.35 -19.26
C SER A 997 -24.18 -9.37 -20.39
N LEU A 998 -25.21 -10.22 -20.24
CA LEU A 998 -25.53 -11.29 -21.18
C LEU A 998 -26.91 -11.05 -21.81
N SER A 999 -27.03 -11.27 -23.12
CA SER A 999 -28.29 -11.13 -23.86
C SER A 999 -28.58 -12.35 -24.72
N ILE A 1000 -29.78 -12.93 -24.55
CA ILE A 1000 -30.36 -13.87 -25.52
C ILE A 1000 -31.14 -13.05 -26.55
N SER A 1001 -30.78 -13.18 -27.82
CA SER A 1001 -31.47 -12.48 -28.91
C SER A 1001 -32.38 -13.43 -29.68
N TYR A 1002 -33.48 -12.89 -30.22
CA TYR A 1002 -34.40 -13.60 -31.11
C TYR A 1002 -34.61 -12.82 -32.41
N TYR A 1003 -34.71 -13.55 -33.52
CA TYR A 1003 -35.28 -13.02 -34.74
C TYR A 1003 -36.81 -13.06 -34.64
N VAL A 1004 -37.44 -11.93 -34.94
CA VAL A 1004 -38.89 -11.81 -35.06
C VAL A 1004 -39.25 -11.57 -36.52
N TYR A 1005 -40.01 -12.50 -37.11
CA TYR A 1005 -40.52 -12.38 -38.46
C TYR A 1005 -42.04 -12.26 -38.43
N LEU A 1006 -42.56 -11.25 -39.13
CA LEU A 1006 -43.99 -11.07 -39.31
C LEU A 1006 -44.34 -11.06 -40.80
N GLU A 1007 -45.27 -11.93 -41.17
CA GLU A 1007 -45.95 -11.93 -42.46
C GLU A 1007 -47.44 -11.63 -42.24
N THR A 1008 -47.94 -10.58 -42.91
CA THR A 1008 -49.36 -10.20 -42.86
C THR A 1008 -49.80 -9.54 -44.17
N SER A 1009 -51.10 -9.52 -44.41
CA SER A 1009 -51.73 -8.91 -45.60
C SER A 1009 -51.93 -7.39 -45.49
N MET A 1010 -51.52 -6.75 -44.40
CA MET A 1010 -51.68 -5.31 -44.16
C MET A 1010 -50.35 -4.60 -43.89
N HIS A 1011 -50.36 -3.26 -43.96
CA HIS A 1011 -49.23 -2.48 -43.45
C HIS A 1011 -49.18 -2.60 -41.93
N TRP A 1012 -47.98 -2.70 -41.37
CA TRP A 1012 -47.77 -2.81 -39.94
C TRP A 1012 -46.52 -2.02 -39.52
N SER A 1013 -46.48 -1.65 -38.24
CA SER A 1013 -45.31 -1.11 -37.55
C SER A 1013 -45.25 -1.68 -36.14
N VAL A 1014 -44.10 -1.52 -35.47
CA VAL A 1014 -43.96 -1.79 -34.03
C VAL A 1014 -44.16 -0.47 -33.29
N TYR A 1015 -44.93 -0.49 -32.22
CA TYR A 1015 -45.27 0.68 -31.41
C TYR A 1015 -44.88 0.47 -29.95
N SER A 1016 -44.48 1.55 -29.28
CA SER A 1016 -44.33 1.58 -27.83
C SER A 1016 -45.68 1.45 -27.12
N GLU A 1017 -45.67 1.27 -25.80
CA GLU A 1017 -46.89 1.31 -24.98
C GLU A 1017 -47.66 2.64 -25.15
N GLU A 1018 -46.96 3.74 -25.43
CA GLU A 1018 -47.55 5.07 -25.66
C GLU A 1018 -48.07 5.30 -27.09
N GLY A 1019 -47.94 4.30 -27.98
CA GLY A 1019 -48.46 4.35 -29.35
C GLY A 1019 -47.56 5.07 -30.36
N THR A 1020 -46.28 5.28 -30.03
CA THR A 1020 -45.28 5.84 -30.96
C THR A 1020 -44.60 4.73 -31.78
N PRO A 1021 -44.42 4.89 -33.11
CA PRO A 1021 -43.67 3.93 -33.91
C PRO A 1021 -42.21 3.83 -33.42
N LEU A 1022 -41.71 2.61 -33.25
CA LEU A 1022 -40.34 2.33 -32.81
C LEU A 1022 -39.46 1.94 -34.01
N THR A 1023 -38.20 2.37 -33.98
CA THR A 1023 -37.14 1.80 -34.85
C THR A 1023 -36.67 0.45 -34.30
N ASN A 1024 -35.90 -0.30 -35.09
CA ASN A 1024 -35.35 -1.58 -34.63
C ASN A 1024 -34.48 -1.44 -33.37
N GLU A 1025 -33.77 -0.33 -33.22
CA GLU A 1025 -32.98 -0.02 -32.02
C GLU A 1025 -33.89 0.23 -30.81
N GLN A 1026 -34.94 1.04 -30.98
CA GLN A 1026 -35.89 1.35 -29.91
C GLN A 1026 -36.78 0.17 -29.51
N VAL A 1027 -36.91 -0.84 -30.37
CA VAL A 1027 -37.61 -2.10 -30.04
C VAL A 1027 -36.81 -2.92 -29.03
N ALA A 1028 -35.49 -2.87 -29.06
CA ALA A 1028 -34.65 -3.53 -28.05
C ALA A 1028 -34.79 -2.86 -26.67
N GLU A 1029 -34.99 -1.54 -26.65
CA GLU A 1029 -35.11 -0.69 -25.44
C GLU A 1029 -36.48 -0.77 -24.73
N ALA A 1030 -37.49 -1.39 -25.34
CA ALA A 1030 -38.87 -1.35 -24.86
C ALA A 1030 -39.27 -2.61 -24.07
N SER A 1031 -39.65 -2.45 -22.81
CA SER A 1031 -40.18 -3.55 -21.97
C SER A 1031 -41.52 -4.12 -22.45
N ARG A 1032 -42.23 -3.36 -23.30
CA ARG A 1032 -43.51 -3.75 -23.89
C ARG A 1032 -43.65 -3.15 -25.28
N ILE A 1033 -43.95 -3.98 -26.26
CA ILE A 1033 -44.16 -3.53 -27.65
C ILE A 1033 -45.48 -4.06 -28.20
N ARG A 1034 -46.12 -3.25 -29.05
CA ARG A 1034 -47.34 -3.61 -29.74
C ARG A 1034 -47.08 -3.70 -31.23
N ILE A 1035 -47.56 -4.77 -31.84
CA ILE A 1035 -47.43 -5.00 -33.28
C ILE A 1035 -48.81 -4.82 -33.90
N GLY A 1036 -48.90 -3.89 -34.86
CA GLY A 1036 -50.18 -3.39 -35.29
C GLY A 1036 -50.12 -2.34 -36.38
N ALA A 1037 -51.22 -1.60 -36.54
CA ALA A 1037 -51.31 -0.40 -37.36
C ALA A 1037 -52.14 0.66 -36.62
N GLU A 1038 -51.54 1.82 -36.33
CA GLU A 1038 -52.15 2.97 -35.63
C GLU A 1038 -53.02 2.58 -34.43
N ASP A 1039 -54.34 2.45 -34.61
CA ASP A 1039 -55.34 2.17 -33.57
C ASP A 1039 -55.63 0.65 -33.37
N VAL A 1040 -54.95 -0.23 -34.11
CA VAL A 1040 -55.21 -1.68 -34.15
C VAL A 1040 -53.96 -2.44 -33.71
N SER A 1041 -54.10 -3.33 -32.73
CA SER A 1041 -53.04 -4.21 -32.22
C SER A 1041 -53.46 -5.66 -32.41
N PHE A 1042 -52.63 -6.46 -33.05
CA PHE A 1042 -52.90 -7.89 -33.28
C PHE A 1042 -51.89 -8.81 -32.59
N ALA A 1043 -50.78 -8.28 -32.09
CA ALA A 1043 -49.92 -8.94 -31.12
C ALA A 1043 -49.39 -7.91 -30.12
N GLU A 1044 -49.14 -8.36 -28.91
CA GLU A 1044 -48.41 -7.64 -27.89
C GLU A 1044 -47.23 -8.52 -27.48
N ILE A 1045 -46.10 -7.92 -27.13
CA ILE A 1045 -44.97 -8.66 -26.57
C ILE A 1045 -44.55 -7.93 -25.30
N VAL A 1046 -44.54 -8.66 -24.19
CA VAL A 1046 -44.06 -8.19 -22.89
C VAL A 1046 -42.71 -8.85 -22.63
N LEU A 1047 -41.65 -8.06 -22.72
CA LEU A 1047 -40.30 -8.53 -22.39
C LEU A 1047 -40.16 -8.58 -20.86
N GLY A 1048 -39.60 -9.67 -20.35
CA GLY A 1048 -39.34 -9.88 -18.92
C GLY A 1048 -38.22 -8.99 -18.37
N ASP A 1049 -38.04 -9.03 -17.05
CA ASP A 1049 -36.93 -8.37 -16.36
C ASP A 1049 -35.56 -8.81 -16.92
N GLN A 1050 -34.62 -7.88 -16.96
CA GLN A 1050 -33.25 -8.04 -17.47
C GLN A 1050 -32.46 -9.14 -16.75
N TYR A 1051 -31.60 -9.84 -17.50
CA TYR A 1051 -30.60 -10.74 -16.92
C TYR A 1051 -29.49 -9.92 -16.27
N LEU A 1052 -29.56 -9.75 -14.94
CA LEU A 1052 -28.47 -9.19 -14.16
C LEU A 1052 -27.55 -10.32 -13.72
N TRP A 1053 -26.29 -10.28 -14.15
CA TRP A 1053 -25.31 -11.27 -13.74
C TRP A 1053 -25.01 -11.10 -12.24
N GLY A 1054 -25.51 -12.04 -11.44
CA GLY A 1054 -25.53 -11.89 -9.98
C GLY A 1054 -25.31 -13.18 -9.23
N TYR A 1055 -24.29 -13.98 -9.58
CA TYR A 1055 -23.77 -15.10 -8.75
C TYR A 1055 -24.79 -16.07 -8.11
N ASN A 1056 -26.05 -16.11 -8.55
CA ASN A 1056 -27.11 -16.95 -8.00
C ASN A 1056 -28.27 -17.11 -8.99
N TYR A 1057 -28.88 -18.30 -8.94
CA TYR A 1057 -30.00 -18.78 -9.73
C TYR A 1057 -31.19 -17.80 -9.76
N THR A 1058 -31.38 -17.10 -10.88
CA THR A 1058 -32.61 -16.33 -11.16
C THR A 1058 -33.28 -16.82 -12.44
N MET A 1059 -34.55 -17.19 -12.32
CA MET A 1059 -35.45 -17.56 -13.42
C MET A 1059 -36.01 -16.26 -14.02
N HIS A 1060 -35.98 -16.12 -15.35
CA HIS A 1060 -36.52 -14.95 -16.05
C HIS A 1060 -37.69 -15.35 -16.96
N ASP A 1061 -38.77 -14.58 -16.88
CA ASP A 1061 -40.06 -14.84 -17.50
C ASP A 1061 -40.27 -13.88 -18.69
N ALA A 1062 -40.38 -14.37 -19.94
CA ALA A 1062 -40.82 -13.54 -21.08
C ALA A 1062 -42.21 -13.97 -21.54
N THR A 1063 -43.17 -13.04 -21.66
CA THR A 1063 -44.57 -13.32 -22.06
C THR A 1063 -44.92 -12.58 -23.35
N ALA A 1064 -45.27 -13.30 -24.42
CA ALA A 1064 -45.87 -12.75 -25.64
C ALA A 1064 -47.39 -12.95 -25.62
#